data_AF-A0A2M7G2G5-F1
#
_entry.id   AF-A0A2M7G2G5-F1
#
_cell.length_a   1.000
_cell.length_b   1.000
_cell.length_c   1.000
_cell.angle_alpha   90.00
_cell.angle_beta   90.00
_cell.angle_gamma   90.00
#
_symmetry.space_group_name_H-M   'P 1'
#
loop_
_entity.id
_entity.type
_entity.pdbx_description
1 polymer ?
#
loop_
_entity_poly.entity_id
_entity_poly.type
_entity_poly.pdbx_seq_one_letter_code
_entity_poly.pdbx_strand_id
1 'polypeptide(L)'
;MSVLLRALATFLGSAFLLFAGFTGWYVWNFQDSSAQPLYRLRPLVSEISRAVVNENRAQLDKMLAGLPFQTVVTDADGEIMGSNLPAVSAQARREQARKALQDQTLNSQLQTPDGLARIYYQQSGFWNPVLWFPLIFSLLLGLCLSFWDYLKGTQSEEPVGEIRILTRQALAETDPDQEAWEDEKHRLQAKINGLQKQLETTEQLLEQARLNLHQVREHPVASAAPEALKTLEKELEQARQQLKRQGESHQLHEQLEKHWHEKQEQWQKEQQALRQNLREQELAQARLQKQNTRLEDELAQAQLSEREKTRQLEQNHARLLELEDINRQLYEAYQEIEKLRKSELDLMRREDLWHKEKQKLLGVLGEREQQLDETRNRLSQSRVKLRELSVAYKRQLELGLNMPDDLIEARNLLEHLIADKDVVEQENAQLQVELGDKHSEINRLRKELETRATHLQESERRLEEREKELKKLRLELELVGDTLSDKLMDLDRLSRTHSEDTLALEELIQERDQLKTRLLDLETRIEALNEEKALLLFEKDTLAEKLEGIDIQDYELQIEQLKQSLQVMGSQQQRKQQAIQTLKEKLQQGGDLYEKLKRHVEGKEREIARLHEDLERKESIIHLLDQKLDKAGLRDSVNS
;
A
#
# COMPACT_ATOMS: atom_id res chain seq x y z
N MET A 1 12.93 16.65 -28.53
CA MET A 1 11.73 17.32 -27.97
C MET A 1 12.20 18.42 -27.04
N SER A 2 11.52 19.56 -27.00
CA SER A 2 11.75 20.58 -25.97
C SER A 2 11.29 20.08 -24.59
N VAL A 3 11.85 20.65 -23.52
CA VAL A 3 11.44 20.37 -22.12
C VAL A 3 9.93 20.60 -21.95
N LEU A 4 9.42 21.70 -22.52
CA LEU A 4 8.02 22.08 -22.54
C LEU A 4 7.12 20.96 -23.10
N LEU A 5 7.54 20.27 -24.17
CA LEU A 5 6.75 19.19 -24.80
C LEU A 5 6.76 17.90 -23.96
N ARG A 6 7.82 17.64 -23.17
CA ARG A 6 7.82 16.56 -22.16
C ARG A 6 6.90 16.89 -20.99
N ALA A 7 6.99 18.10 -20.45
CA ALA A 7 6.14 18.56 -19.34
C ALA A 7 4.64 18.54 -19.70
N LEU A 8 4.29 18.91 -20.94
CA LEU A 8 2.91 18.86 -21.42
C LEU A 8 2.41 17.41 -21.58
N ALA A 9 3.28 16.48 -21.99
CA ALA A 9 2.95 15.06 -22.05
C ALA A 9 2.79 14.40 -20.66
N THR A 10 3.64 14.72 -19.68
CA THR A 10 3.48 14.22 -18.30
C THR A 10 2.27 14.84 -17.61
N PHE A 11 1.97 16.12 -17.86
CA PHE A 11 0.73 16.78 -17.43
C PHE A 11 -0.50 16.03 -17.96
N LEU A 12 -0.61 15.83 -19.29
CA LEU A 12 -1.75 15.13 -19.88
C LEU A 12 -1.87 13.67 -19.40
N GLY A 13 -0.77 12.94 -19.30
CA GLY A 13 -0.77 11.55 -18.83
C GLY A 13 -1.22 11.40 -17.37
N SER A 14 -0.69 12.25 -16.47
CA SER A 14 -1.07 12.23 -15.06
C SER A 14 -2.51 12.72 -14.82
N ALA A 15 -2.95 13.78 -15.51
CA ALA A 15 -4.33 14.24 -15.44
C ALA A 15 -5.33 13.18 -15.97
N PHE A 16 -5.00 12.49 -17.06
CA PHE A 16 -5.84 11.41 -17.60
C PHE A 16 -5.90 10.19 -16.67
N LEU A 17 -4.78 9.76 -16.09
CA LEU A 17 -4.76 8.65 -15.13
C LEU A 17 -5.53 8.96 -13.85
N LEU A 18 -5.40 10.18 -13.32
CA LEU A 18 -6.17 10.63 -12.16
C LEU A 18 -7.67 10.75 -12.49
N PHE A 19 -8.03 11.25 -13.67
CA PHE A 19 -9.43 11.27 -14.11
C PHE A 19 -10.00 9.86 -14.27
N ALA A 20 -9.29 8.95 -14.96
CA ALA A 20 -9.71 7.56 -15.14
C ALA A 20 -9.85 6.84 -13.79
N GLY A 21 -8.87 6.94 -12.90
CA GLY A 21 -8.91 6.35 -11.56
C GLY A 21 -10.05 6.90 -10.70
N PHE A 22 -10.25 8.22 -10.68
CA PHE A 22 -11.32 8.84 -9.89
C PHE A 22 -12.71 8.56 -10.46
N THR A 23 -12.88 8.54 -11.79
CA THR A 23 -14.14 8.12 -12.41
C THR A 23 -14.43 6.63 -12.20
N GLY A 24 -13.44 5.75 -12.28
CA GLY A 24 -13.59 4.33 -11.96
C GLY A 24 -13.99 4.11 -10.51
N TRP A 25 -13.27 4.72 -9.57
CA TRP A 25 -13.58 4.69 -8.15
C TRP A 25 -14.96 5.28 -7.83
N TYR A 26 -15.36 6.36 -8.51
CA TYR A 26 -16.68 6.98 -8.33
C TYR A 26 -17.80 6.11 -8.89
N VAL A 27 -17.64 5.54 -10.10
CA VAL A 27 -18.60 4.60 -10.69
C VAL A 27 -18.77 3.38 -9.77
N TRP A 28 -17.66 2.78 -9.32
CA TRP A 28 -17.66 1.63 -8.43
C TRP A 28 -18.40 1.89 -7.10
N ASN A 29 -18.12 3.01 -6.43
CA ASN A 29 -18.67 3.29 -5.10
C ASN A 29 -20.02 4.02 -5.10
N PHE A 30 -20.46 4.60 -6.24
CA PHE A 30 -21.69 5.40 -6.30
C PHE A 30 -22.71 4.97 -7.37
N GLN A 31 -22.48 3.91 -8.16
CA GLN A 31 -23.53 3.36 -9.05
C GLN A 31 -24.82 2.99 -8.30
N ASP A 32 -24.70 2.46 -7.07
CA ASP A 32 -25.83 2.14 -6.18
C ASP A 32 -26.66 3.38 -5.76
N SER A 33 -26.17 4.60 -5.98
CA SER A 33 -26.98 5.82 -5.78
C SER A 33 -28.24 5.82 -6.66
N SER A 34 -28.17 5.17 -7.83
CA SER A 34 -29.32 4.99 -8.73
C SER A 34 -30.42 4.08 -8.14
N ALA A 35 -30.06 3.21 -7.20
CA ALA A 35 -30.96 2.28 -6.52
C ALA A 35 -31.67 2.88 -5.29
N GLN A 36 -31.25 4.04 -4.77
CA GLN A 36 -31.90 4.67 -3.61
C GLN A 36 -33.43 4.86 -3.72
N PRO A 37 -34.00 5.39 -4.84
CA PRO A 37 -35.46 5.48 -4.97
C PRO A 37 -36.13 4.10 -5.02
N LEU A 38 -35.50 3.12 -5.67
CA LEU A 38 -35.98 1.73 -5.70
C LEU A 38 -35.98 1.10 -4.30
N TYR A 39 -34.92 1.30 -3.51
CA TYR A 39 -34.81 0.75 -2.15
C TYR A 39 -35.88 1.30 -1.20
N ARG A 40 -36.26 2.58 -1.36
CA ARG A 40 -37.37 3.20 -0.59
C ARG A 40 -38.75 2.83 -1.14
N LEU A 41 -38.92 2.67 -2.45
CA LEU A 41 -40.18 2.21 -3.04
C LEU A 41 -40.48 0.75 -2.70
N ARG A 42 -39.50 -0.16 -2.82
CA ARG A 42 -39.67 -1.62 -2.74
C ARG A 42 -40.51 -2.13 -1.55
N PRO A 43 -40.31 -1.70 -0.28
CA PRO A 43 -41.19 -2.10 0.81
C PRO A 43 -42.62 -1.55 0.64
N LEU A 44 -42.74 -0.28 0.25
CA LEU A 44 -44.01 0.43 0.08
C LEU A 44 -44.85 -0.10 -1.08
N VAL A 45 -44.29 -0.81 -2.08
CA VAL A 45 -45.05 -1.42 -3.19
C VAL A 45 -46.19 -2.31 -2.68
N SER A 46 -45.92 -3.09 -1.62
CA SER A 46 -46.92 -4.00 -1.03
C SER A 46 -48.06 -3.25 -0.34
N GLU A 47 -47.76 -2.13 0.31
CA GLU A 47 -48.74 -1.26 0.97
C GLU A 47 -49.51 -0.41 -0.04
N ILE A 48 -48.85 0.04 -1.12
CA ILE A 48 -49.46 0.75 -2.24
C ILE A 48 -50.46 -0.16 -2.95
N SER A 49 -50.11 -1.42 -3.22
CA SER A 49 -51.05 -2.39 -3.83
C SER A 49 -52.28 -2.58 -2.94
N ARG A 50 -52.11 -2.76 -1.63
CA ARG A 50 -53.23 -2.83 -0.66
C ARG A 50 -54.06 -1.54 -0.59
N ALA A 51 -53.43 -0.37 -0.69
CA ALA A 51 -54.14 0.92 -0.67
C ALA A 51 -54.95 1.15 -1.95
N VAL A 52 -54.48 0.66 -3.12
CA VAL A 52 -55.22 0.68 -4.38
C VAL A 52 -56.39 -0.33 -4.34
N VAL A 53 -56.15 -1.58 -3.93
CA VAL A 53 -57.19 -2.63 -3.83
C VAL A 53 -58.33 -2.24 -2.89
N ASN A 54 -58.03 -1.52 -1.80
CA ASN A 54 -59.04 -1.03 -0.84
C ASN A 54 -59.62 0.35 -1.20
N GLU A 55 -59.38 0.86 -2.41
CA GLU A 55 -59.72 2.21 -2.90
C GLU A 55 -59.30 3.38 -1.98
N ASN A 56 -58.38 3.17 -1.03
CA ASN A 56 -58.06 4.11 0.04
C ASN A 56 -57.07 5.20 -0.43
N ARG A 57 -57.56 6.04 -1.35
CA ARG A 57 -56.84 7.16 -1.97
C ARG A 57 -56.24 8.13 -0.95
N ALA A 58 -56.87 8.32 0.22
CA ALA A 58 -56.36 9.18 1.29
C ALA A 58 -55.12 8.58 1.99
N GLN A 59 -55.06 7.25 2.14
CA GLN A 59 -53.86 6.56 2.62
C GLN A 59 -52.76 6.58 1.54
N LEU A 60 -53.11 6.35 0.27
CA LEU A 60 -52.18 6.38 -0.85
C LEU A 60 -51.47 7.74 -0.99
N ASP A 61 -52.21 8.86 -1.05
CA ASP A 61 -51.63 10.20 -1.14
C ASP A 61 -50.76 10.53 0.10
N LYS A 62 -51.14 10.06 1.30
CA LYS A 62 -50.34 10.23 2.52
C LYS A 62 -49.00 9.49 2.47
N MET A 63 -48.97 8.30 1.86
CA MET A 63 -47.73 7.52 1.67
C MET A 63 -46.82 8.18 0.62
N LEU A 64 -47.38 8.57 -0.53
CA LEU A 64 -46.62 9.21 -1.61
C LEU A 64 -46.03 10.56 -1.18
N ALA A 65 -46.74 11.32 -0.35
CA ALA A 65 -46.24 12.57 0.25
C ALA A 65 -45.00 12.38 1.16
N GLY A 66 -44.70 11.16 1.60
CA GLY A 66 -43.48 10.84 2.35
C GLY A 66 -42.24 10.56 1.48
N LEU A 67 -42.38 10.52 0.15
CA LEU A 67 -41.27 10.20 -0.77
C LEU A 67 -40.52 11.47 -1.20
N PRO A 68 -39.17 11.51 -1.11
CA PRO A 68 -38.36 12.68 -1.45
C PRO A 68 -38.12 12.88 -2.96
N PHE A 69 -38.91 12.24 -3.81
CA PHE A 69 -38.83 12.30 -5.28
C PHE A 69 -40.23 12.24 -5.88
N GLN A 70 -40.40 12.76 -7.10
CA GLN A 70 -41.71 12.86 -7.75
C GLN A 70 -42.24 11.47 -8.13
N THR A 71 -43.48 11.19 -7.77
CA THR A 71 -44.17 9.91 -8.01
C THR A 71 -45.63 10.09 -8.44
N VAL A 72 -46.08 9.18 -9.30
CA VAL A 72 -47.47 9.04 -9.75
C VAL A 72 -47.81 7.55 -9.71
N VAL A 73 -48.94 7.20 -9.10
CA VAL A 73 -49.48 5.83 -9.12
C VAL A 73 -50.71 5.81 -10.00
N THR A 74 -50.71 4.94 -11.02
CA THR A 74 -51.89 4.65 -11.85
C THR A 74 -52.41 3.25 -11.61
N ASP A 75 -53.67 3.07 -11.99
CA ASP A 75 -54.29 1.78 -12.29
C ASP A 75 -53.54 1.01 -13.41
N ALA A 76 -53.87 -0.25 -13.60
CA ALA A 76 -53.58 -1.00 -14.82
C ALA A 76 -54.16 -0.33 -16.07
N ASP A 77 -55.35 0.30 -15.96
CA ASP A 77 -56.02 1.08 -17.01
C ASP A 77 -55.41 2.49 -17.22
N GLY A 78 -54.44 2.91 -16.39
CA GLY A 78 -53.77 4.21 -16.50
C GLY A 78 -54.48 5.39 -15.82
N GLU A 79 -55.63 5.17 -15.17
CA GLU A 79 -56.28 6.13 -14.27
C GLU A 79 -55.36 6.52 -13.10
N ILE A 80 -55.19 7.80 -12.81
CA ILE A 80 -54.28 8.27 -11.74
C ILE A 80 -54.96 8.15 -10.37
N MET A 81 -54.45 7.24 -9.54
CA MET A 81 -54.99 6.96 -8.20
C MET A 81 -54.42 7.89 -7.13
N GLY A 82 -53.14 8.27 -7.22
CA GLY A 82 -52.48 9.18 -6.28
C GLY A 82 -51.18 9.78 -6.82
N SER A 83 -50.74 10.92 -6.26
CA SER A 83 -49.48 11.58 -6.64
C SER A 83 -49.00 12.60 -5.60
N ASN A 84 -47.67 12.70 -5.44
CA ASN A 84 -47.01 13.70 -4.60
C ASN A 84 -46.54 14.97 -5.36
N LEU A 85 -46.94 15.15 -6.62
CA LEU A 85 -46.59 16.34 -7.40
C LEU A 85 -47.10 17.64 -6.74
N PRO A 86 -46.34 18.76 -6.84
CA PRO A 86 -46.64 20.00 -6.13
C PRO A 86 -47.82 20.77 -6.74
N ALA A 87 -49.04 20.43 -6.31
CA ALA A 87 -50.24 21.21 -6.62
C ALA A 87 -51.16 21.44 -5.41
N VAL A 88 -51.83 22.59 -5.44
CA VAL A 88 -52.67 23.15 -4.37
C VAL A 88 -53.95 22.33 -4.11
N SER A 89 -54.47 21.62 -5.11
CA SER A 89 -55.66 20.77 -5.00
C SER A 89 -55.41 19.37 -5.58
N ALA A 90 -56.17 18.37 -5.11
CA ALA A 90 -56.07 16.99 -5.60
C ALA A 90 -56.39 16.86 -7.10
N GLN A 91 -57.30 17.68 -7.64
CA GLN A 91 -57.57 17.76 -9.08
C GLN A 91 -56.36 18.33 -9.84
N ALA A 92 -55.77 19.43 -9.37
CA ALA A 92 -54.58 20.01 -10.00
C ALA A 92 -53.37 19.05 -9.98
N ARG A 93 -53.20 18.23 -8.93
CA ARG A 93 -52.17 17.18 -8.91
C ARG A 93 -52.41 16.10 -9.97
N ARG A 94 -53.67 15.70 -10.19
CA ARG A 94 -54.03 14.72 -11.25
C ARG A 94 -53.81 15.29 -12.65
N GLU A 95 -54.02 16.58 -12.87
CA GLU A 95 -53.69 17.24 -14.14
C GLU A 95 -52.18 17.37 -14.35
N GLN A 96 -51.41 17.76 -13.32
CA GLN A 96 -49.94 17.74 -13.37
C GLN A 96 -49.40 16.32 -13.63
N ALA A 97 -49.97 15.29 -12.98
CA ALA A 97 -49.59 13.90 -13.17
C ALA A 97 -49.94 13.37 -14.58
N ARG A 98 -51.09 13.77 -15.14
CA ARG A 98 -51.44 13.49 -16.55
C ARG A 98 -50.41 14.10 -17.50
N LYS A 99 -50.01 15.36 -17.28
CA LYS A 99 -48.96 16.02 -18.07
C LYS A 99 -47.60 15.35 -17.90
N ALA A 100 -47.14 15.10 -16.67
CA ALA A 100 -45.85 14.44 -16.42
C ALA A 100 -45.73 13.04 -17.07
N LEU A 101 -46.83 12.30 -17.19
CA LEU A 101 -46.88 11.04 -17.93
C LEU A 101 -46.91 11.22 -19.45
N GLN A 102 -47.60 12.24 -19.96
CA GLN A 102 -47.64 12.58 -21.39
C GLN A 102 -46.31 13.15 -21.90
N ASP A 103 -45.69 14.04 -21.12
CA ASP A 103 -44.41 14.69 -21.37
C ASP A 103 -43.19 13.77 -21.10
N GLN A 104 -43.45 12.51 -20.69
CA GLN A 104 -42.44 11.49 -20.35
C GLN A 104 -41.38 11.94 -19.33
N THR A 105 -41.73 12.78 -18.35
CA THR A 105 -40.78 13.27 -17.33
C THR A 105 -40.57 12.28 -16.18
N LEU A 106 -41.31 11.16 -16.18
CA LEU A 106 -41.27 10.08 -15.19
C LEU A 106 -40.69 8.81 -15.85
N ASN A 107 -39.41 8.87 -16.22
CA ASN A 107 -38.72 7.89 -17.08
C ASN A 107 -38.65 6.45 -16.53
N SER A 108 -39.01 6.23 -15.25
CA SER A 108 -38.90 4.92 -14.60
C SER A 108 -40.26 4.43 -14.11
N GLN A 109 -40.60 3.19 -14.48
CA GLN A 109 -41.84 2.51 -14.09
C GLN A 109 -41.54 1.28 -13.24
N LEU A 110 -42.31 1.10 -12.17
CA LEU A 110 -42.45 -0.17 -11.44
C LEU A 110 -43.88 -0.70 -11.61
N GLN A 111 -44.07 -2.02 -11.60
CA GLN A 111 -45.39 -2.66 -11.52
C GLN A 111 -45.56 -3.30 -10.13
N THR A 112 -46.78 -3.32 -9.59
CA THR A 112 -47.07 -4.14 -8.39
C THR A 112 -47.02 -5.63 -8.75
N PRO A 113 -46.71 -6.53 -7.78
CA PRO A 113 -46.68 -7.97 -8.03
C PRO A 113 -47.99 -8.53 -8.60
N ASP A 114 -49.10 -7.90 -8.22
CA ASP A 114 -50.47 -8.27 -8.60
C ASP A 114 -50.89 -7.70 -9.98
N GLY A 115 -50.04 -6.89 -10.61
CA GLY A 115 -50.30 -6.21 -11.90
C GLY A 115 -51.28 -5.03 -11.84
N LEU A 116 -52.00 -4.86 -10.72
CA LEU A 116 -53.10 -3.91 -10.54
C LEU A 116 -52.70 -2.42 -10.55
N ALA A 117 -51.42 -2.09 -10.35
CA ALA A 117 -50.97 -0.70 -10.33
C ALA A 117 -49.57 -0.52 -10.94
N ARG A 118 -49.36 0.67 -11.50
CA ARG A 118 -48.10 1.12 -12.10
C ARG A 118 -47.60 2.35 -11.36
N ILE A 119 -46.38 2.30 -10.84
CA ILE A 119 -45.73 3.38 -10.10
C ILE A 119 -44.71 4.02 -11.03
N TYR A 120 -44.97 5.23 -11.49
CA TYR A 120 -44.04 6.02 -12.28
C TYR A 120 -43.31 7.00 -11.37
N TYR A 121 -41.99 7.11 -11.51
CA TYR A 121 -41.17 7.98 -10.67
C TYR A 121 -40.09 8.70 -11.47
N GLN A 122 -39.74 9.90 -11.02
CA GLN A 122 -38.57 10.61 -11.52
C GLN A 122 -37.35 10.21 -10.70
N GLN A 123 -36.36 9.55 -11.32
CA GLN A 123 -34.99 9.66 -10.82
C GLN A 123 -34.60 11.13 -10.97
N SER A 124 -34.32 11.80 -9.85
CA SER A 124 -33.90 13.20 -9.87
C SER A 124 -32.61 13.33 -10.66
N GLY A 125 -32.68 14.06 -11.77
CA GLY A 125 -31.54 14.35 -12.64
C GLY A 125 -30.54 15.29 -11.96
N PHE A 126 -29.84 14.78 -10.94
CA PHE A 126 -28.74 15.46 -10.29
C PHE A 126 -27.62 15.66 -11.30
N TRP A 127 -27.60 16.84 -11.91
CA TRP A 127 -26.43 17.41 -12.56
C TRP A 127 -25.28 17.39 -11.56
N ASN A 128 -24.39 16.43 -11.72
CA ASN A 128 -23.57 15.97 -10.61
C ASN A 128 -22.28 16.82 -10.53
N PRO A 129 -22.11 17.73 -9.55
CA PRO A 129 -20.89 18.53 -9.43
C PRO A 129 -19.66 17.67 -9.17
N VAL A 130 -19.85 16.44 -8.67
CA VAL A 130 -18.80 15.44 -8.43
C VAL A 130 -18.14 14.94 -9.73
N LEU A 131 -18.75 15.15 -10.91
CA LEU A 131 -18.08 14.89 -12.19
C LEU A 131 -17.15 16.03 -12.64
N TRP A 132 -17.46 17.29 -12.28
CA TRP A 132 -16.63 18.45 -12.61
C TRP A 132 -15.46 18.62 -11.64
N PHE A 133 -15.67 18.29 -10.36
CA PHE A 133 -14.63 18.40 -9.33
C PHE A 133 -13.31 17.69 -9.68
N PRO A 134 -13.25 16.38 -10.04
CA PRO A 134 -11.99 15.71 -10.35
C PRO A 134 -11.33 16.22 -11.63
N LEU A 135 -12.10 16.76 -12.58
CA LEU A 135 -11.58 17.34 -13.82
C LEU A 135 -10.92 18.72 -13.56
N ILE A 136 -11.52 19.53 -12.68
CA ILE A 136 -10.92 20.81 -12.23
C ILE A 136 -9.72 20.54 -11.31
N PHE A 137 -9.83 19.56 -10.41
CA PHE A 137 -8.79 19.22 -9.44
C PHE A 137 -7.55 18.62 -10.10
N SER A 138 -7.69 17.71 -11.08
CA SER A 138 -6.54 17.16 -11.80
C SER A 138 -5.80 18.21 -12.63
N LEU A 139 -6.53 19.17 -13.21
CA LEU A 139 -5.97 20.31 -13.96
C LEU A 139 -5.17 21.24 -13.02
N LEU A 140 -5.69 21.55 -11.83
CA LEU A 140 -4.96 22.29 -10.79
C LEU A 140 -3.74 21.54 -10.26
N LEU A 141 -3.86 20.23 -9.98
CA LEU A 141 -2.75 19.43 -9.47
C LEU A 141 -1.61 19.33 -10.49
N GLY A 142 -1.94 19.12 -11.77
CA GLY A 142 -0.97 19.11 -12.86
C GLY A 142 -0.28 20.47 -13.05
N LEU A 143 -1.00 21.58 -12.85
CA LEU A 143 -0.40 22.93 -12.86
C LEU A 143 0.64 23.06 -11.74
N CYS A 144 0.29 22.69 -10.50
CA CYS A 144 1.22 22.70 -9.37
C CYS A 144 2.47 21.83 -9.62
N LEU A 145 2.31 20.64 -10.18
CA LEU A 145 3.43 19.75 -10.52
C LEU A 145 4.33 20.35 -11.62
N SER A 146 3.74 20.94 -12.67
CA SER A 146 4.50 21.60 -13.74
C SER A 146 5.29 22.83 -13.24
N PHE A 147 4.74 23.55 -12.27
CA PHE A 147 5.42 24.67 -11.60
C PHE A 147 6.54 24.21 -10.67
N TRP A 148 6.37 23.06 -10.00
CA TRP A 148 7.38 22.45 -9.16
C TRP A 148 8.60 21.93 -9.96
N ASP A 149 8.36 21.27 -11.11
CA ASP A 149 9.43 20.87 -12.01
C ASP A 149 10.14 22.07 -12.65
N TYR A 150 9.42 23.16 -12.94
CA TYR A 150 10.04 24.43 -13.38
C TYR A 150 10.96 25.01 -12.29
N LEU A 151 10.50 25.09 -11.04
CA LEU A 151 11.31 25.55 -9.91
C LEU A 151 12.57 24.70 -9.71
N LYS A 152 12.45 23.37 -9.76
CA LYS A 152 13.61 22.46 -9.71
C LYS A 152 14.59 22.71 -10.85
N GLY A 153 14.10 22.90 -12.08
CA GLY A 153 14.93 23.23 -13.23
C GLY A 153 15.72 24.54 -13.05
N THR A 154 15.17 25.52 -12.32
CA THR A 154 15.86 26.79 -12.02
C THR A 154 16.84 26.72 -10.84
N GLN A 155 16.96 25.59 -10.14
CA GLN A 155 17.84 25.44 -8.96
C GLN A 155 19.02 24.47 -9.18
N SER A 156 19.21 23.94 -10.40
CA SER A 156 20.25 22.93 -10.68
C SER A 156 21.51 23.45 -11.40
N GLU A 157 21.70 24.77 -11.52
CA GLU A 157 22.90 25.39 -12.11
C GLU A 157 23.85 26.01 -11.07
N GLU A 158 24.14 25.29 -9.97
CA GLU A 158 25.33 25.55 -9.14
C GLU A 158 26.35 24.39 -9.26
N PRO A 159 27.61 24.66 -9.65
CA PRO A 159 28.61 23.62 -9.89
C PRO A 159 29.25 23.12 -8.57
N VAL A 160 28.54 22.23 -7.87
CA VAL A 160 29.07 21.52 -6.67
C VAL A 160 30.09 20.44 -7.11
N GLY A 161 31.24 20.88 -7.62
CA GLY A 161 32.20 20.02 -8.32
C GLY A 161 33.69 20.18 -8.00
N GLU A 162 34.12 21.20 -7.24
CA GLU A 162 35.55 21.60 -7.24
C GLU A 162 36.15 22.00 -5.87
N ILE A 163 35.75 21.34 -4.77
CA ILE A 163 36.24 21.67 -3.39
C ILE A 163 37.05 20.53 -2.73
N ARG A 164 37.15 19.33 -3.33
CA ARG A 164 37.70 18.13 -2.65
C ARG A 164 39.19 17.81 -2.86
N ILE A 165 40.00 18.70 -3.45
CA ILE A 165 41.41 18.38 -3.82
C ILE A 165 42.47 19.18 -3.04
N LEU A 166 42.20 20.42 -2.61
CA LEU A 166 43.26 21.33 -2.12
C LEU A 166 43.82 21.03 -0.71
N THR A 167 43.12 20.28 0.14
CA THR A 167 43.50 20.06 1.56
C THR A 167 44.62 19.05 1.80
N ARG A 168 45.37 18.62 0.77
CA ARG A 168 46.46 17.64 0.91
C ARG A 168 47.87 18.09 0.46
N GLN A 169 48.03 19.32 -0.04
CA GLN A 169 49.35 19.83 -0.44
C GLN A 169 49.99 20.83 0.55
N ALA A 170 49.20 21.46 1.43
CA ALA A 170 49.67 22.51 2.35
C ALA A 170 50.35 22.01 3.65
N LEU A 171 51.06 20.87 3.61
CA LEU A 171 51.68 20.26 4.80
C LEU A 171 53.13 19.76 4.58
N ALA A 172 53.78 20.22 3.51
CA ALA A 172 55.13 19.80 3.11
C ALA A 172 56.07 20.97 2.75
N GLU A 173 55.67 22.21 3.03
CA GLU A 173 56.57 23.37 2.97
C GLU A 173 57.20 23.55 4.37
N THR A 174 58.52 23.37 4.46
CA THR A 174 59.29 23.68 5.67
C THR A 174 59.35 25.19 5.86
N ASP A 175 58.97 25.64 7.05
CA ASP A 175 58.84 27.06 7.39
C ASP A 175 60.20 27.79 7.26
N PRO A 176 60.37 28.79 6.37
CA PRO A 176 61.68 29.39 6.10
C PRO A 176 62.30 30.10 7.30
N ASP A 177 61.48 30.55 8.26
CA ASP A 177 61.95 31.09 9.54
C ASP A 177 62.68 30.04 10.39
N GLN A 178 62.44 28.74 10.16
CA GLN A 178 63.07 27.65 10.88
C GLN A 178 64.50 27.35 10.38
N GLU A 179 64.74 27.44 9.06
CA GLU A 179 66.11 27.38 8.50
C GLU A 179 66.93 28.60 8.91
N ALA A 180 66.34 29.81 8.83
CA ALA A 180 67.00 31.05 9.25
C ALA A 180 67.43 31.02 10.72
N TRP A 181 66.66 30.35 11.59
CA TRP A 181 67.01 30.20 13.01
C TRP A 181 68.11 29.16 13.27
N GLU A 182 68.13 28.02 12.55
CA GLU A 182 69.25 27.07 12.64
C GLU A 182 70.56 27.72 12.18
N ASP A 183 70.53 28.57 11.15
CA ASP A 183 71.70 29.28 10.63
C ASP A 183 72.21 30.36 11.61
N GLU A 184 71.31 31.11 12.28
CA GLU A 184 71.67 32.06 13.35
C GLU A 184 72.27 31.34 14.58
N LYS A 185 71.66 30.22 14.98
CA LYS A 185 72.15 29.33 16.05
C LYS A 185 73.55 28.80 15.73
N HIS A 186 73.81 28.33 14.51
CA HIS A 186 75.15 27.91 14.08
C HIS A 186 76.17 29.05 14.11
N ARG A 187 75.80 30.27 13.70
CA ARG A 187 76.67 31.46 13.79
C ARG A 187 77.00 31.87 15.22
N LEU A 188 76.04 31.75 16.15
CA LEU A 188 76.26 32.00 17.58
C LEU A 188 77.17 30.92 18.20
N GLN A 189 76.92 29.64 17.90
CA GLN A 189 77.76 28.52 18.33
C GLN A 189 79.23 28.70 17.87
N ALA A 190 79.43 29.13 16.62
CA ALA A 190 80.77 29.41 16.08
C ALA A 190 81.48 30.57 16.79
N LYS A 191 80.75 31.64 17.18
CA LYS A 191 81.31 32.74 18.00
C LYS A 191 81.69 32.27 19.40
N ILE A 192 80.85 31.46 20.05
CA ILE A 192 81.11 30.90 21.38
C ILE A 192 82.39 30.06 21.36
N ASN A 193 82.50 29.12 20.42
CA ASN A 193 83.70 28.29 20.27
C ASN A 193 84.96 29.13 19.96
N GLY A 194 84.81 30.23 19.21
CA GLY A 194 85.89 31.18 18.96
C GLY A 194 86.36 31.94 20.21
N LEU A 195 85.41 32.36 21.07
CA LEU A 195 85.71 33.04 22.34
C LEU A 195 86.32 32.10 23.37
N GLN A 196 85.84 30.85 23.46
CA GLN A 196 86.44 29.81 24.30
C GLN A 196 87.89 29.53 23.90
N LYS A 197 88.17 29.40 22.59
CA LYS A 197 89.52 29.20 22.09
C LYS A 197 90.44 30.41 22.32
N GLN A 198 89.89 31.62 22.35
CA GLN A 198 90.63 32.81 22.80
C GLN A 198 90.92 32.76 24.31
N LEU A 199 89.96 32.32 25.13
CA LEU A 199 90.13 32.12 26.57
C LEU A 199 91.32 31.18 26.85
N GLU A 200 91.32 29.98 26.24
CA GLU A 200 92.41 29.00 26.36
C GLU A 200 93.78 29.61 26.03
N THR A 201 93.89 30.38 24.93
CA THR A 201 95.16 31.03 24.57
C THR A 201 95.57 32.13 25.56
N THR A 202 94.62 32.85 26.16
CA THR A 202 94.94 33.85 27.20
C THR A 202 95.33 33.21 28.52
N GLU A 203 94.72 32.08 28.90
CA GLU A 203 95.10 31.33 30.09
C GLU A 203 96.50 30.72 29.95
N GLN A 204 96.83 30.15 28.79
CA GLN A 204 98.18 29.66 28.48
C GLN A 204 99.24 30.78 28.56
N LEU A 205 98.94 31.98 28.07
CA LEU A 205 99.82 33.15 28.22
C LEU A 205 99.96 33.60 29.68
N LEU A 206 98.88 33.51 30.47
CA LEU A 206 98.89 33.84 31.90
C LEU A 206 99.68 32.80 32.73
N GLU A 207 99.63 31.52 32.35
CA GLU A 207 100.47 30.47 32.93
C GLU A 207 101.95 30.65 32.54
N GLN A 208 102.25 30.98 31.28
CA GLN A 208 103.62 31.32 30.88
C GLN A 208 104.16 32.55 31.64
N ALA A 209 103.36 33.62 31.78
CA ALA A 209 103.73 34.79 32.57
C ALA A 209 103.95 34.44 34.06
N ARG A 210 103.14 33.55 34.65
CA ARG A 210 103.34 33.03 36.01
C ARG A 210 104.62 32.19 36.16
N LEU A 211 104.92 31.33 35.19
CA LEU A 211 106.15 30.52 35.17
C LEU A 211 107.39 31.41 35.05
N ASN A 212 107.36 32.41 34.17
CA ASN A 212 108.43 33.41 34.04
C ASN A 212 108.62 34.21 35.33
N LEU A 213 107.53 34.65 35.98
CA LEU A 213 107.57 35.30 37.30
C LEU A 213 108.14 34.41 38.40
N HIS A 214 107.91 33.09 38.36
CA HIS A 214 108.52 32.16 39.33
C HIS A 214 110.03 32.02 39.10
N GLN A 215 110.47 31.87 37.85
CA GLN A 215 111.89 31.78 37.48
C GLN A 215 112.67 33.05 37.88
N VAL A 216 112.07 34.24 37.71
CA VAL A 216 112.65 35.51 38.17
C VAL A 216 112.74 35.60 39.71
N ARG A 217 111.90 34.86 40.45
CA ARG A 217 111.85 34.89 41.92
C ARG A 217 112.86 33.97 42.60
N GLU A 218 113.38 32.96 41.90
CA GLU A 218 114.29 31.95 42.45
C GLU A 218 115.78 32.24 42.17
N HIS A 219 116.11 33.25 41.35
CA HIS A 219 117.48 33.64 41.00
C HIS A 219 117.74 35.16 41.16
N PRO A 220 118.13 35.63 42.35
CA PRO A 220 118.49 37.02 42.59
C PRO A 220 119.91 37.34 42.09
N VAL A 221 120.07 37.55 40.78
CA VAL A 221 121.31 38.06 40.17
C VAL A 221 121.23 39.57 39.97
N ALA A 222 122.28 40.29 40.35
CA ALA A 222 122.30 41.75 40.32
C ALA A 222 122.43 42.35 38.89
N SER A 223 122.07 43.63 38.76
CA SER A 223 122.28 44.50 37.59
C SER A 223 121.50 44.20 36.29
N ALA A 224 120.18 44.07 36.37
CA ALA A 224 119.28 44.19 35.20
C ALA A 224 117.84 44.69 35.53
N ALA A 225 117.70 45.68 36.44
CA ALA A 225 116.44 46.41 36.65
C ALA A 225 116.61 47.85 36.12
N PRO A 226 115.71 48.38 35.27
CA PRO A 226 114.24 48.28 35.49
C PRO A 226 113.40 47.79 34.30
N GLU A 227 113.99 47.41 33.16
CA GLU A 227 113.21 47.17 31.92
C GLU A 227 112.32 45.92 31.98
N ALA A 228 112.80 44.82 32.58
CA ALA A 228 112.04 43.58 32.76
C ALA A 228 110.79 43.75 33.66
N LEU A 229 110.79 44.73 34.56
CA LEU A 229 109.61 45.10 35.34
C LEU A 229 108.58 45.81 34.46
N LYS A 230 109.01 46.73 33.58
CA LYS A 230 108.09 47.45 32.67
C LYS A 230 107.48 46.55 31.60
N THR A 231 108.16 45.50 31.15
CA THR A 231 107.55 44.49 30.26
C THR A 231 106.52 43.65 31.01
N LEU A 232 106.85 43.15 32.21
CA LEU A 232 105.91 42.41 33.05
C LEU A 232 104.69 43.26 33.46
N GLU A 233 104.88 44.54 33.79
CA GLU A 233 103.76 45.45 34.08
C GLU A 233 102.87 45.67 32.85
N LYS A 234 103.43 45.86 31.65
CA LYS A 234 102.63 45.94 30.41
C LYS A 234 101.90 44.65 30.08
N GLU A 235 102.52 43.49 30.29
CA GLU A 235 101.87 42.18 30.12
C GLU A 235 100.74 41.97 31.14
N LEU A 236 100.93 42.39 32.39
CA LEU A 236 99.92 42.28 33.46
C LEU A 236 98.77 43.29 33.27
N GLU A 237 99.05 44.50 32.75
CA GLU A 237 98.02 45.47 32.37
C GLU A 237 97.22 45.01 31.14
N GLN A 238 97.89 44.40 30.13
CA GLN A 238 97.22 43.76 29.00
C GLN A 238 96.36 42.57 29.45
N ALA A 239 96.86 41.72 30.35
CA ALA A 239 96.08 40.63 30.95
C ALA A 239 94.88 41.14 31.75
N ARG A 240 94.99 42.26 32.48
CA ARG A 240 93.86 42.93 33.16
C ARG A 240 92.83 43.49 32.18
N GLN A 241 93.27 44.08 31.06
CA GLN A 241 92.36 44.57 30.02
C GLN A 241 91.66 43.41 29.28
N GLN A 242 92.35 42.29 29.07
CA GLN A 242 91.75 41.04 28.57
C GLN A 242 90.74 40.47 29.58
N LEU A 243 91.06 40.43 30.88
CA LEU A 243 90.13 40.00 31.94
C LEU A 243 88.87 40.86 32.05
N LYS A 244 88.97 42.19 31.85
CA LYS A 244 87.78 43.05 31.75
C LYS A 244 86.92 42.69 30.54
N ARG A 245 87.53 42.50 29.37
CA ARG A 245 86.82 42.07 28.15
C ARG A 245 86.21 40.67 28.29
N GLN A 246 86.83 39.77 29.06
CA GLN A 246 86.27 38.47 29.43
C GLN A 246 85.08 38.61 30.38
N GLY A 247 85.12 39.53 31.35
CA GLY A 247 83.98 39.85 32.20
C GLY A 247 82.76 40.37 31.41
N GLU A 248 82.99 41.29 30.48
CA GLU A 248 81.96 41.77 29.54
C GLU A 248 81.47 40.65 28.61
N SER A 249 82.38 39.80 28.12
CA SER A 249 82.05 38.63 27.32
C SER A 249 81.21 37.61 28.08
N HIS A 250 81.46 37.39 29.37
CA HIS A 250 80.65 36.51 30.22
C HIS A 250 79.26 37.09 30.49
N GLN A 251 79.13 38.39 30.73
CA GLN A 251 77.82 39.03 30.87
C GLN A 251 77.00 38.96 29.57
N LEU A 252 77.63 39.11 28.41
CA LEU A 252 76.98 38.85 27.12
C LEU A 252 76.62 37.37 26.94
N HIS A 253 77.47 36.44 27.39
CA HIS A 253 77.18 35.00 27.34
C HIS A 253 75.97 34.64 28.20
N GLU A 254 75.90 35.14 29.43
CA GLU A 254 74.80 34.90 30.38
C GLU A 254 73.47 35.50 29.88
N GLN A 255 73.52 36.67 29.23
CA GLN A 255 72.35 37.26 28.58
C GLN A 255 71.90 36.47 27.35
N LEU A 256 72.84 35.99 26.52
CA LEU A 256 72.54 35.13 25.38
C LEU A 256 71.98 33.77 25.80
N GLU A 257 72.50 33.16 26.86
CA GLU A 257 71.99 31.92 27.45
C GLU A 257 70.57 32.09 28.01
N LYS A 258 70.30 33.17 28.74
CA LYS A 258 68.95 33.49 29.22
C LYS A 258 67.97 33.68 28.07
N HIS A 259 68.31 34.50 27.07
CA HIS A 259 67.48 34.70 25.89
C HIS A 259 67.31 33.40 25.07
N TRP A 260 68.33 32.55 24.98
CA TRP A 260 68.27 31.24 24.32
C TRP A 260 67.32 30.28 25.06
N HIS A 261 67.42 30.19 26.39
CA HIS A 261 66.49 29.40 27.21
C HIS A 261 65.05 29.93 27.13
N GLU A 262 64.84 31.25 27.15
CA GLU A 262 63.51 31.85 26.97
C GLU A 262 62.91 31.53 25.59
N LYS A 263 63.69 31.63 24.50
CA LYS A 263 63.26 31.20 23.15
C LYS A 263 62.99 29.70 23.09
N GLN A 264 63.84 28.88 23.74
CA GLN A 264 63.69 27.43 23.79
C GLN A 264 62.41 27.02 24.55
N GLU A 265 62.09 27.68 25.65
CA GLU A 265 60.88 27.43 26.43
C GLU A 265 59.62 27.89 25.68
N GLN A 266 59.68 29.03 24.97
CA GLN A 266 58.60 29.49 24.07
C GLN A 266 58.34 28.47 22.96
N TRP A 267 59.38 28.04 22.24
CA TRP A 267 59.28 27.04 21.18
C TRP A 267 58.78 25.67 21.69
N GLN A 268 59.16 25.27 22.91
CA GLN A 268 58.60 24.06 23.54
C GLN A 268 57.11 24.21 23.87
N LYS A 269 56.65 25.38 24.32
CA LYS A 269 55.23 25.67 24.56
C LYS A 269 54.43 25.68 23.25
N GLU A 270 54.98 26.25 22.18
CA GLU A 270 54.38 26.24 20.84
C GLU A 270 54.31 24.82 20.26
N GLN A 271 55.40 24.03 20.36
CA GLN A 271 55.40 22.60 20.04
C GLN A 271 54.34 21.81 20.82
N GLN A 272 54.13 22.11 22.11
CA GLN A 272 53.11 21.44 22.92
C GLN A 272 51.69 21.86 22.51
N ALA A 273 51.45 23.15 22.25
CA ALA A 273 50.16 23.67 21.79
C ALA A 273 49.78 23.10 20.41
N LEU A 274 50.72 23.05 19.46
CA LEU A 274 50.51 22.43 18.15
C LEU A 274 50.18 20.93 18.27
N ARG A 275 50.84 20.20 19.15
CA ARG A 275 50.53 18.78 19.43
C ARG A 275 49.19 18.58 20.13
N GLN A 276 48.71 19.54 20.92
CA GLN A 276 47.36 19.53 21.50
C GLN A 276 46.32 19.78 20.42
N ASN A 277 46.46 20.85 19.64
CA ASN A 277 45.58 21.19 18.52
C ASN A 277 45.47 20.03 17.50
N LEU A 278 46.59 19.37 17.17
CA LEU A 278 46.58 18.20 16.28
C LEU A 278 45.74 17.06 16.84
N ARG A 279 45.91 16.71 18.12
CA ARG A 279 45.12 15.67 18.79
C ARG A 279 43.64 16.02 18.88
N GLU A 280 43.31 17.29 19.06
CA GLU A 280 41.91 17.76 19.04
C GLU A 280 41.29 17.63 17.63
N GLN A 281 42.05 17.93 16.57
CA GLN A 281 41.63 17.68 15.19
C GLN A 281 41.50 16.18 14.88
N GLU A 282 42.43 15.34 15.31
CA GLU A 282 42.34 13.88 15.19
C GLU A 282 41.09 13.32 15.90
N LEU A 283 40.81 13.78 17.12
CA LEU A 283 39.61 13.42 17.87
C LEU A 283 38.32 13.93 17.21
N ALA A 284 38.34 15.13 16.61
CA ALA A 284 37.20 15.65 15.85
C ALA A 284 36.95 14.84 14.56
N GLN A 285 38.00 14.48 13.81
CA GLN A 285 37.89 13.61 12.64
C GLN A 285 37.39 12.21 13.02
N ALA A 286 37.89 11.61 14.10
CA ALA A 286 37.42 10.31 14.59
C ALA A 286 35.94 10.34 15.03
N ARG A 287 35.47 11.45 15.62
CA ARG A 287 34.05 11.68 15.93
C ARG A 287 33.20 11.76 14.66
N LEU A 288 33.62 12.54 13.67
CA LEU A 288 32.93 12.67 12.38
C LEU A 288 32.88 11.35 11.61
N GLN A 289 33.98 10.59 11.56
CA GLN A 289 34.00 9.24 10.97
C GLN A 289 33.00 8.31 11.67
N LYS A 290 32.96 8.31 13.01
CA LYS A 290 32.01 7.51 13.80
C LYS A 290 30.56 7.98 13.68
N GLN A 291 30.30 9.23 13.29
CA GLN A 291 28.97 9.71 12.91
C GLN A 291 28.60 9.24 11.51
N ASN A 292 29.52 9.35 10.54
CA ASN A 292 29.28 8.87 9.17
C ASN A 292 28.96 7.38 9.12
N THR A 293 29.72 6.52 9.82
CA THR A 293 29.44 5.07 9.84
C THR A 293 28.07 4.76 10.44
N ARG A 294 27.62 5.52 11.45
CA ARG A 294 26.26 5.37 12.01
C ARG A 294 25.19 5.77 11.02
N LEU A 295 25.38 6.87 10.29
CA LEU A 295 24.44 7.31 9.25
C LEU A 295 24.43 6.34 8.06
N GLU A 296 25.55 5.68 7.75
CA GLU A 296 25.64 4.60 6.76
C GLU A 296 24.89 3.33 7.24
N ASP A 297 25.05 2.93 8.50
CA ASP A 297 24.31 1.83 9.14
C ASP A 297 22.80 2.11 9.18
N GLU A 298 22.39 3.32 9.60
CA GLU A 298 21.00 3.78 9.67
C GLU A 298 20.36 3.83 8.27
N LEU A 299 21.10 4.30 7.25
CA LEU A 299 20.65 4.30 5.86
C LEU A 299 20.50 2.88 5.30
N ALA A 300 21.41 1.97 5.65
CA ALA A 300 21.32 0.56 5.25
C ALA A 300 20.10 -0.13 5.89
N GLN A 301 19.83 0.12 7.18
CA GLN A 301 18.64 -0.37 7.87
C GLN A 301 17.35 0.21 7.27
N ALA A 302 17.32 1.51 6.94
CA ALA A 302 16.19 2.15 6.28
C ALA A 302 15.88 1.48 4.93
N GLN A 303 16.89 1.28 4.07
CA GLN A 303 16.75 0.61 2.77
C GLN A 303 16.32 -0.86 2.88
N LEU A 304 16.75 -1.58 3.93
CA LEU A 304 16.25 -2.93 4.21
C LEU A 304 14.76 -2.91 4.58
N SER A 305 14.36 -2.01 5.49
CA SER A 305 12.95 -1.87 5.88
C SER A 305 12.04 -1.45 4.71
N GLU A 306 12.56 -0.64 3.78
CA GLU A 306 11.85 -0.25 2.56
C GLU A 306 11.65 -1.46 1.64
N ARG A 307 12.69 -2.26 1.40
CA ARG A 307 12.61 -3.49 0.58
C ARG A 307 11.70 -4.57 1.18
N GLU A 308 11.58 -4.61 2.50
CA GLU A 308 10.62 -5.49 3.19
C GLU A 308 9.19 -4.98 3.04
N LYS A 309 8.96 -3.68 3.19
CA LYS A 309 7.65 -3.04 2.96
C LYS A 309 7.20 -3.17 1.50
N THR A 310 8.07 -2.98 0.50
CA THR A 310 7.69 -3.18 -0.90
C THR A 310 7.31 -4.63 -1.19
N ARG A 311 8.07 -5.61 -0.67
CA ARG A 311 7.70 -7.03 -0.78
C ARG A 311 6.37 -7.38 -0.12
N GLN A 312 6.07 -6.78 1.04
CA GLN A 312 4.78 -6.95 1.70
C GLN A 312 3.64 -6.32 0.87
N LEU A 313 3.86 -5.15 0.26
CA LEU A 313 2.91 -4.52 -0.66
C LEU A 313 2.69 -5.36 -1.93
N GLU A 314 3.74 -5.93 -2.52
CA GLU A 314 3.67 -6.85 -3.66
C GLU A 314 2.84 -8.11 -3.31
N GLN A 315 3.11 -8.74 -2.16
CA GLN A 315 2.37 -9.91 -1.68
C GLN A 315 0.89 -9.58 -1.38
N ASN A 316 0.62 -8.42 -0.79
CA ASN A 316 -0.76 -8.00 -0.53
C ASN A 316 -1.50 -7.61 -1.82
N HIS A 317 -0.81 -7.04 -2.81
CA HIS A 317 -1.40 -6.75 -4.12
C HIS A 317 -1.74 -8.04 -4.89
N ALA A 318 -0.86 -9.06 -4.86
CA ALA A 318 -1.15 -10.37 -5.44
C ALA A 318 -2.41 -11.00 -4.82
N ARG A 319 -2.53 -10.96 -3.48
CA ARG A 319 -3.73 -11.43 -2.76
C ARG A 319 -5.00 -10.64 -3.10
N LEU A 320 -4.89 -9.35 -3.38
CA LEU A 320 -6.03 -8.55 -3.83
C LEU A 320 -6.50 -8.99 -5.22
N LEU A 321 -5.58 -9.29 -6.14
CA LEU A 321 -5.92 -9.83 -7.47
C LEU A 321 -6.58 -11.22 -7.37
N GLU A 322 -6.07 -12.10 -6.50
CA GLU A 322 -6.70 -13.40 -6.20
C GLU A 322 -8.14 -13.22 -5.67
N LEU A 323 -8.37 -12.24 -4.79
CA LEU A 323 -9.69 -11.91 -4.27
C LEU A 323 -10.61 -11.25 -5.31
N GLU A 324 -10.08 -10.48 -6.26
CA GLU A 324 -10.84 -9.90 -7.37
C GLU A 324 -11.32 -10.99 -8.34
N ASP A 325 -10.47 -11.96 -8.68
CA ASP A 325 -10.85 -13.12 -9.51
C ASP A 325 -11.88 -14.03 -8.80
N ILE A 326 -11.74 -14.26 -7.48
CA ILE A 326 -12.75 -15.01 -6.69
C ILE A 326 -14.09 -14.26 -6.66
N ASN A 327 -14.09 -12.94 -6.43
CA ASN A 327 -15.33 -12.14 -6.46
C ASN A 327 -16.00 -12.17 -7.85
N ARG A 328 -15.19 -12.18 -8.91
CA ARG A 328 -15.69 -12.33 -10.28
C ARG A 328 -16.35 -13.70 -10.50
N GLN A 329 -15.70 -14.80 -10.08
CA GLN A 329 -16.28 -16.14 -10.17
C GLN A 329 -17.59 -16.26 -9.39
N LEU A 330 -17.65 -15.69 -8.17
CA LEU A 330 -18.88 -15.62 -7.38
C LEU A 330 -19.99 -14.84 -8.12
N TYR A 331 -19.65 -13.72 -8.76
CA TYR A 331 -20.62 -12.94 -9.53
C TYR A 331 -21.13 -13.68 -10.78
N GLU A 332 -20.25 -14.37 -11.51
CA GLU A 332 -20.61 -15.22 -12.65
C GLU A 332 -21.54 -16.37 -12.19
N ALA A 333 -21.23 -17.04 -11.07
CA ALA A 333 -22.08 -18.07 -10.47
C ALA A 333 -23.44 -17.53 -9.98
N TYR A 334 -23.50 -16.33 -9.38
CA TYR A 334 -24.77 -15.70 -9.00
C TYR A 334 -25.67 -15.42 -10.22
N GLN A 335 -25.10 -15.02 -11.36
CA GLN A 335 -25.87 -14.88 -12.59
C GLN A 335 -26.44 -16.22 -13.08
N GLU A 336 -25.71 -17.32 -12.93
CA GLU A 336 -26.20 -18.65 -13.30
C GLU A 336 -27.31 -19.15 -12.38
N ILE A 337 -27.18 -18.95 -11.07
CA ILE A 337 -28.27 -19.19 -10.09
C ILE A 337 -29.53 -18.37 -10.45
N GLU A 338 -29.38 -17.12 -10.90
CA GLU A 338 -30.52 -16.29 -11.32
C GLU A 338 -31.14 -16.76 -12.66
N LYS A 339 -30.33 -17.25 -13.62
CA LYS A 339 -30.83 -17.91 -14.85
C LYS A 339 -31.63 -19.18 -14.52
N LEU A 340 -31.09 -20.03 -13.64
CA LEU A 340 -31.72 -21.27 -13.20
C LEU A 340 -33.07 -21.00 -12.52
N ARG A 341 -33.12 -20.08 -11.54
CA ARG A 341 -34.38 -19.67 -10.87
C ARG A 341 -35.43 -19.12 -11.83
N LYS A 342 -35.02 -18.41 -12.90
CA LYS A 342 -35.95 -17.98 -13.96
C LYS A 342 -36.51 -19.16 -14.75
N SER A 343 -35.66 -20.12 -15.11
CA SER A 343 -36.10 -21.34 -15.80
C SER A 343 -37.00 -22.23 -14.95
N GLU A 344 -36.73 -22.34 -13.64
CA GLU A 344 -37.56 -23.01 -12.64
C GLU A 344 -38.96 -22.39 -12.56
N LEU A 345 -39.03 -21.05 -12.43
CA LEU A 345 -40.31 -20.33 -12.41
C LEU A 345 -41.11 -20.51 -13.73
N ASP A 346 -40.44 -20.56 -14.88
CA ASP A 346 -41.11 -20.80 -16.16
C ASP A 346 -41.52 -22.27 -16.38
N LEU A 347 -40.83 -23.24 -15.75
CA LEU A 347 -41.27 -24.63 -15.69
C LEU A 347 -42.49 -24.78 -14.78
N MET A 348 -42.46 -24.21 -13.57
CA MET A 348 -43.61 -24.17 -12.65
C MET A 348 -44.84 -23.57 -13.33
N ARG A 349 -44.70 -22.46 -14.07
CA ARG A 349 -45.79 -21.86 -14.86
C ARG A 349 -46.38 -22.80 -15.92
N ARG A 350 -45.55 -23.61 -16.57
CA ARG A 350 -46.00 -24.61 -17.57
C ARG A 350 -46.73 -25.77 -16.92
N GLU A 351 -46.25 -26.25 -15.78
CA GLU A 351 -46.92 -27.28 -14.98
C GLU A 351 -48.29 -26.78 -14.48
N ASP A 352 -48.35 -25.55 -14.00
CA ASP A 352 -49.58 -24.88 -13.55
C ASP A 352 -50.63 -24.73 -14.69
N LEU A 353 -50.18 -24.46 -15.92
CA LEU A 353 -51.02 -24.45 -17.12
C LEU A 353 -51.48 -25.87 -17.49
N TRP A 354 -50.58 -26.85 -17.49
CA TRP A 354 -50.88 -28.25 -17.77
C TRP A 354 -51.89 -28.84 -16.77
N HIS A 355 -51.79 -28.51 -15.49
CA HIS A 355 -52.79 -28.89 -14.48
C HIS A 355 -54.18 -28.30 -14.79
N LYS A 356 -54.25 -27.04 -15.22
CA LYS A 356 -55.51 -26.37 -15.61
C LYS A 356 -56.10 -27.00 -16.88
N GLU A 357 -55.28 -27.41 -17.84
CA GLU A 357 -55.74 -28.14 -19.03
C GLU A 357 -56.20 -29.57 -18.71
N LYS A 358 -55.44 -30.30 -17.87
CA LYS A 358 -55.81 -31.63 -17.36
C LYS A 358 -57.15 -31.60 -16.63
N GLN A 359 -57.40 -30.59 -15.80
CA GLN A 359 -58.71 -30.40 -15.13
C GLN A 359 -59.84 -30.15 -16.13
N LYS A 360 -59.65 -29.30 -17.15
CA LYS A 360 -60.64 -29.09 -18.23
C LYS A 360 -60.95 -30.39 -18.97
N LEU A 361 -59.93 -31.17 -19.33
CA LEU A 361 -60.10 -32.45 -20.03
C LEU A 361 -60.85 -33.49 -19.19
N LEU A 362 -60.60 -33.56 -17.88
CA LEU A 362 -61.35 -34.41 -16.95
C LEU A 362 -62.83 -33.99 -16.84
N GLY A 363 -63.13 -32.68 -16.85
CA GLY A 363 -64.51 -32.19 -16.90
C GLY A 363 -65.24 -32.63 -18.18
N VAL A 364 -64.61 -32.42 -19.35
CA VAL A 364 -65.17 -32.82 -20.65
C VAL A 364 -65.34 -34.34 -20.78
N LEU A 365 -64.50 -35.15 -20.11
CA LEU A 365 -64.70 -36.60 -20.02
C LEU A 365 -65.94 -36.95 -19.20
N GLY A 366 -66.13 -36.36 -18.02
CA GLY A 366 -67.32 -36.59 -17.18
C GLY A 366 -68.63 -36.19 -17.88
N GLU A 367 -68.64 -35.06 -18.59
CA GLU A 367 -69.78 -34.65 -19.43
C GLU A 367 -70.12 -35.68 -20.52
N ARG A 368 -69.10 -36.30 -21.14
CA ARG A 368 -69.30 -37.36 -22.14
C ARG A 368 -69.77 -38.68 -21.54
N GLU A 369 -69.29 -39.05 -20.37
CA GLU A 369 -69.77 -40.26 -19.67
C GLU A 369 -71.25 -40.13 -19.30
N GLN A 370 -71.67 -38.95 -18.80
CA GLN A 370 -73.08 -38.66 -18.52
C GLN A 370 -73.96 -38.74 -19.78
N GLN A 371 -73.48 -38.21 -20.92
CA GLN A 371 -74.19 -38.34 -22.22
C GLN A 371 -74.30 -39.80 -22.69
N LEU A 372 -73.27 -40.62 -22.48
CA LEU A 372 -73.30 -42.04 -22.82
C LEU A 372 -74.36 -42.80 -21.99
N ASP A 373 -74.45 -42.57 -20.69
CA ASP A 373 -75.48 -43.23 -19.86
C ASP A 373 -76.90 -42.72 -20.16
N GLU A 374 -77.08 -41.45 -20.52
CA GLU A 374 -78.37 -40.98 -21.04
C GLU A 374 -78.80 -41.72 -22.31
N THR A 375 -77.91 -41.86 -23.30
CA THR A 375 -78.25 -42.59 -24.54
C THR A 375 -78.52 -44.07 -24.29
N ARG A 376 -77.74 -44.71 -23.39
CA ARG A 376 -77.92 -46.10 -22.95
C ARG A 376 -79.30 -46.33 -22.31
N ASN A 377 -79.75 -45.39 -21.47
CA ASN A 377 -81.06 -45.46 -20.83
C ASN A 377 -82.23 -45.24 -21.80
N ARG A 378 -82.08 -44.40 -22.83
CA ARG A 378 -83.09 -44.27 -23.90
C ARG A 378 -83.18 -45.56 -24.75
N LEU A 379 -82.06 -46.23 -24.97
CA LEU A 379 -81.96 -47.47 -25.76
C LEU A 379 -82.52 -48.70 -25.01
N SER A 380 -82.47 -48.74 -23.68
CA SER A 380 -83.11 -49.81 -22.91
C SER A 380 -84.65 -49.70 -22.99
N GLN A 381 -85.20 -48.49 -22.89
CA GLN A 381 -86.65 -48.24 -22.95
C GLN A 381 -87.27 -48.60 -24.32
N SER A 382 -86.58 -48.35 -25.43
CA SER A 382 -87.09 -48.69 -26.78
C SER A 382 -87.20 -50.21 -27.00
N ARG A 383 -86.28 -50.99 -26.40
CA ARG A 383 -86.29 -52.46 -26.48
C ARG A 383 -87.45 -53.12 -25.75
N VAL A 384 -88.04 -52.47 -24.74
CA VAL A 384 -89.23 -52.98 -24.02
C VAL A 384 -90.45 -52.91 -24.94
N LYS A 385 -90.72 -51.74 -25.53
CA LYS A 385 -91.89 -51.49 -26.39
C LYS A 385 -91.96 -52.42 -27.62
N LEU A 386 -90.81 -52.79 -28.17
CA LEU A 386 -90.72 -53.75 -29.28
C LEU A 386 -91.17 -55.18 -28.90
N ARG A 387 -91.00 -55.59 -27.63
CA ARG A 387 -91.45 -56.91 -27.15
C ARG A 387 -92.97 -56.96 -26.95
N GLU A 388 -93.56 -55.87 -26.46
CA GLU A 388 -95.01 -55.77 -26.22
C GLU A 388 -95.81 -55.94 -27.52
N LEU A 389 -95.36 -55.31 -28.60
CA LEU A 389 -96.00 -55.39 -29.92
C LEU A 389 -95.94 -56.81 -30.53
N SER A 390 -94.86 -57.57 -30.32
CA SER A 390 -94.73 -58.91 -30.91
C SER A 390 -95.65 -59.95 -30.25
N VAL A 391 -96.01 -59.76 -28.98
CA VAL A 391 -96.94 -60.63 -28.24
C VAL A 391 -98.39 -60.41 -28.70
N ALA A 392 -98.77 -59.17 -29.05
CA ALA A 392 -100.11 -58.85 -29.54
C ALA A 392 -100.43 -59.56 -30.85
N TYR A 393 -99.50 -59.53 -31.82
CA TYR A 393 -99.69 -60.09 -33.16
C TYR A 393 -99.94 -61.62 -33.15
N LYS A 394 -99.28 -62.35 -32.25
CA LYS A 394 -99.34 -63.82 -32.23
C LYS A 394 -100.71 -64.37 -31.82
N ARG A 395 -101.46 -63.65 -30.97
CA ARG A 395 -102.81 -64.06 -30.50
C ARG A 395 -103.90 -63.97 -31.57
N GLN A 396 -103.63 -63.37 -32.73
CA GLN A 396 -104.64 -63.12 -33.76
C GLN A 396 -104.78 -64.27 -34.78
N LEU A 397 -103.91 -65.29 -34.72
CA LEU A 397 -103.82 -66.37 -35.71
C LEU A 397 -104.43 -67.72 -35.28
N GLU A 398 -104.88 -67.85 -34.03
CA GLU A 398 -105.22 -69.15 -33.42
C GLU A 398 -106.74 -69.45 -33.39
N LEU A 399 -107.55 -68.78 -34.24
CA LEU A 399 -109.02 -68.81 -34.20
C LEU A 399 -109.68 -69.17 -35.55
N GLY A 400 -109.62 -70.44 -35.96
CA GLY A 400 -110.61 -71.01 -36.89
C GLY A 400 -110.22 -72.26 -37.68
N LEU A 401 -110.95 -73.36 -37.45
CA LEU A 401 -111.77 -74.11 -38.44
C LEU A 401 -112.39 -75.37 -37.77
N ASN A 402 -113.44 -75.97 -38.35
CA ASN A 402 -114.31 -76.95 -37.67
C ASN A 402 -115.23 -77.76 -38.65
N MET A 403 -115.77 -78.93 -38.23
CA MET A 403 -117.00 -79.62 -38.74
C MET A 403 -116.90 -80.47 -40.08
N PRO A 404 -117.89 -81.32 -40.49
CA PRO A 404 -118.15 -82.68 -39.91
C PRO A 404 -118.68 -83.85 -40.83
N ASP A 405 -118.29 -85.09 -40.50
CA ASP A 405 -119.03 -86.38 -40.30
C ASP A 405 -120.09 -87.05 -41.26
N ASP A 406 -120.81 -86.39 -42.18
CA ASP A 406 -122.04 -87.00 -42.78
C ASP A 406 -121.87 -87.89 -44.05
N LEU A 407 -121.34 -89.13 -43.94
CA LEU A 407 -121.40 -90.18 -45.01
C LEU A 407 -121.61 -91.64 -44.53
N ILE A 408 -122.46 -91.81 -43.51
CA ILE A 408 -122.58 -93.00 -42.64
C ILE A 408 -123.08 -94.33 -43.26
N GLU A 409 -123.36 -94.44 -44.56
CA GLU A 409 -123.66 -95.76 -45.19
C GLU A 409 -122.87 -96.08 -46.47
N ALA A 410 -122.25 -95.08 -47.13
CA ALA A 410 -121.07 -95.38 -47.93
C ALA A 410 -120.01 -96.06 -47.03
N ARG A 411 -119.90 -95.52 -45.81
CA ARG A 411 -119.21 -96.06 -44.63
C ARG A 411 -119.18 -97.58 -44.49
N ASN A 412 -120.18 -98.37 -44.90
CA ASN A 412 -120.24 -99.79 -44.51
C ASN A 412 -119.62 -100.78 -45.50
N LEU A 413 -119.69 -100.52 -46.81
CA LEU A 413 -118.85 -101.25 -47.79
C LEU A 413 -117.51 -100.53 -47.99
N LEU A 414 -117.48 -99.24 -47.63
CA LEU A 414 -116.26 -98.69 -47.10
C LEU A 414 -115.81 -99.46 -45.84
N GLU A 415 -116.57 -99.89 -44.83
CA GLU A 415 -115.99 -100.51 -43.59
C GLU A 415 -115.19 -101.82 -43.81
N HIS A 416 -115.02 -102.28 -45.05
CA HIS A 416 -113.83 -103.04 -45.49
C HIS A 416 -112.88 -102.29 -46.45
N LEU A 417 -113.31 -101.57 -47.47
CA LEU A 417 -112.43 -100.65 -48.25
C LEU A 417 -111.92 -99.39 -47.50
N ILE A 418 -112.25 -99.23 -46.23
CA ILE A 418 -111.95 -98.26 -45.15
C ILE A 418 -111.45 -99.05 -43.93
N ALA A 419 -111.68 -100.37 -43.81
CA ALA A 419 -110.74 -101.15 -42.99
C ALA A 419 -109.36 -101.13 -43.67
N ASP A 420 -109.31 -101.36 -44.98
CA ASP A 420 -108.07 -101.33 -45.76
C ASP A 420 -107.64 -99.89 -46.12
N LYS A 421 -108.57 -98.97 -46.47
CA LYS A 421 -108.21 -97.56 -46.67
C LYS A 421 -107.99 -96.82 -45.36
N ASP A 422 -108.62 -97.14 -44.23
CA ASP A 422 -108.19 -96.55 -42.94
C ASP A 422 -107.01 -97.31 -42.36
N VAL A 423 -106.71 -98.58 -42.69
CA VAL A 423 -105.37 -99.12 -42.38
C VAL A 423 -104.32 -98.41 -43.22
N VAL A 424 -104.54 -98.20 -44.52
CA VAL A 424 -103.60 -97.49 -45.39
C VAL A 424 -103.61 -95.97 -45.16
N GLU A 425 -104.70 -95.35 -44.70
CA GLU A 425 -104.79 -93.93 -44.31
C GLU A 425 -104.48 -93.71 -42.84
N GLN A 426 -104.52 -94.71 -41.97
CA GLN A 426 -103.92 -94.67 -40.64
C GLN A 426 -102.42 -94.91 -40.76
N GLU A 427 -101.94 -95.82 -41.60
CA GLU A 427 -100.52 -95.93 -41.96
C GLU A 427 -100.04 -94.68 -42.68
N ASN A 428 -100.80 -94.10 -43.63
CA ASN A 428 -100.40 -92.88 -44.34
C ASN A 428 -100.62 -91.61 -43.49
N ALA A 429 -101.63 -91.55 -42.60
CA ALA A 429 -101.75 -90.46 -41.63
C ALA A 429 -100.71 -90.60 -40.52
N GLN A 430 -100.36 -91.81 -40.09
CA GLN A 430 -99.26 -92.05 -39.16
C GLN A 430 -97.91 -91.75 -39.84
N LEU A 431 -97.72 -92.08 -41.12
CA LEU A 431 -96.56 -91.65 -41.91
C LEU A 431 -96.57 -90.16 -42.23
N GLN A 432 -97.73 -89.48 -42.27
CA GLN A 432 -97.83 -88.02 -42.41
C GLN A 432 -97.66 -87.30 -41.07
N VAL A 433 -98.06 -87.91 -39.95
CA VAL A 433 -97.75 -87.47 -38.59
C VAL A 433 -96.26 -87.71 -38.33
N GLU A 434 -95.69 -88.86 -38.68
CA GLU A 434 -94.24 -89.11 -38.61
C GLU A 434 -93.47 -88.21 -39.58
N LEU A 435 -93.94 -87.98 -40.82
CA LEU A 435 -93.32 -86.98 -41.72
C LEU A 435 -93.46 -85.56 -41.18
N GLY A 436 -94.57 -85.23 -40.52
CA GLY A 436 -94.86 -83.93 -39.91
C GLY A 436 -94.00 -83.69 -38.68
N ASP A 437 -93.87 -84.69 -37.81
CA ASP A 437 -92.99 -84.73 -36.64
C ASP A 437 -91.53 -84.68 -37.09
N LYS A 438 -91.13 -85.46 -38.09
CA LYS A 438 -89.80 -85.38 -38.70
C LYS A 438 -89.57 -84.05 -39.40
N HIS A 439 -90.58 -83.42 -40.02
CA HIS A 439 -90.47 -82.04 -40.51
C HIS A 439 -90.34 -81.04 -39.37
N SER A 440 -91.03 -81.24 -38.25
CA SER A 440 -90.95 -80.40 -37.06
C SER A 440 -89.57 -80.52 -36.41
N GLU A 441 -89.01 -81.74 -36.36
CA GLU A 441 -87.68 -82.06 -35.87
C GLU A 441 -86.60 -81.49 -36.80
N ILE A 442 -86.71 -81.68 -38.12
CA ILE A 442 -85.84 -81.06 -39.12
C ILE A 442 -85.91 -79.53 -39.03
N ASN A 443 -87.09 -78.94 -38.89
CA ASN A 443 -87.25 -77.48 -38.78
C ASN A 443 -86.77 -76.94 -37.42
N ARG A 444 -86.89 -77.72 -36.33
CA ARG A 444 -86.30 -77.43 -35.02
C ARG A 444 -84.78 -77.48 -35.10
N LEU A 445 -84.21 -78.55 -35.65
CA LEU A 445 -82.77 -78.72 -35.83
C LEU A 445 -82.18 -77.67 -36.78
N ARG A 446 -82.89 -77.28 -37.85
CA ARG A 446 -82.52 -76.15 -38.72
C ARG A 446 -82.46 -74.84 -37.93
N LYS A 447 -83.50 -74.52 -37.15
CA LYS A 447 -83.51 -73.31 -36.29
C LYS A 447 -82.43 -73.36 -35.21
N GLU A 448 -82.12 -74.53 -34.67
CA GLU A 448 -81.06 -74.70 -33.68
C GLU A 448 -79.66 -74.60 -34.31
N LEU A 449 -79.47 -75.07 -35.54
CA LEU A 449 -78.25 -74.84 -36.32
C LEU A 449 -78.11 -73.35 -36.71
N GLU A 450 -79.21 -72.68 -37.05
CA GLU A 450 -79.25 -71.25 -37.37
C GLU A 450 -78.89 -70.39 -36.14
N THR A 451 -79.45 -70.67 -34.96
CA THR A 451 -79.07 -69.97 -33.72
C THR A 451 -77.66 -70.31 -33.25
N ARG A 452 -77.20 -71.56 -33.41
CA ARG A 452 -75.80 -71.93 -33.17
C ARG A 452 -74.85 -71.19 -34.12
N ALA A 453 -75.22 -71.03 -35.40
CA ALA A 453 -74.41 -70.29 -36.39
C ALA A 453 -74.33 -68.79 -36.07
N THR A 454 -75.44 -68.14 -35.72
CA THR A 454 -75.41 -66.72 -35.32
C THR A 454 -74.66 -66.51 -34.00
N HIS A 455 -74.79 -67.42 -33.03
CA HIS A 455 -73.99 -67.38 -31.79
C HIS A 455 -72.49 -67.63 -32.03
N LEU A 456 -72.12 -68.52 -32.96
CA LEU A 456 -70.74 -68.69 -33.38
C LEU A 456 -70.19 -67.41 -34.00
N GLN A 457 -70.89 -66.82 -34.97
CA GLN A 457 -70.50 -65.56 -35.61
C GLN A 457 -70.39 -64.38 -34.62
N GLU A 458 -71.29 -64.29 -33.63
CA GLU A 458 -71.15 -63.34 -32.52
C GLU A 458 -69.91 -63.64 -31.65
N SER A 459 -69.58 -64.91 -31.42
CA SER A 459 -68.41 -65.30 -30.61
C SER A 459 -67.08 -65.03 -31.32
N GLU A 460 -67.00 -65.31 -32.62
CA GLU A 460 -65.85 -64.99 -33.49
C GLU A 460 -65.59 -63.48 -33.52
N ARG A 461 -66.65 -62.69 -33.71
CA ARG A 461 -66.55 -61.22 -33.65
C ARG A 461 -66.06 -60.73 -32.29
N ARG A 462 -66.55 -61.28 -31.18
CA ARG A 462 -66.07 -60.92 -29.83
C ARG A 462 -64.63 -61.34 -29.61
N LEU A 463 -64.18 -62.47 -30.16
CA LEU A 463 -62.78 -62.90 -30.13
C LEU A 463 -61.89 -61.93 -30.92
N GLU A 464 -62.29 -61.52 -32.12
CA GLU A 464 -61.61 -60.46 -32.88
C GLU A 464 -61.50 -59.14 -32.11
N GLU A 465 -62.59 -58.71 -31.47
CA GLU A 465 -62.63 -57.48 -30.66
C GLU A 465 -61.68 -57.59 -29.45
N ARG A 466 -61.66 -58.73 -28.75
CA ARG A 466 -60.68 -59.01 -27.66
C ARG A 466 -59.24 -59.15 -28.15
N GLU A 467 -58.98 -59.70 -29.33
CA GLU A 467 -57.63 -59.73 -29.91
C GLU A 467 -57.10 -58.31 -30.19
N LYS A 468 -57.96 -57.42 -30.68
CA LYS A 468 -57.61 -56.01 -30.96
C LYS A 468 -57.30 -55.27 -29.65
N GLU A 469 -58.08 -55.51 -28.60
CA GLU A 469 -57.79 -55.02 -27.24
C GLU A 469 -56.45 -55.57 -26.70
N LEU A 470 -56.20 -56.88 -26.80
CA LEU A 470 -54.96 -57.50 -26.33
C LEU A 470 -53.72 -56.99 -27.09
N LYS A 471 -53.84 -56.72 -28.40
CA LYS A 471 -52.79 -56.09 -29.20
C LYS A 471 -52.52 -54.66 -28.75
N LYS A 472 -53.56 -53.87 -28.44
CA LYS A 472 -53.44 -52.51 -27.88
C LYS A 472 -52.77 -52.52 -26.49
N LEU A 473 -53.22 -53.39 -25.59
CA LEU A 473 -52.66 -53.52 -24.23
C LEU A 473 -51.19 -53.95 -24.23
N ARG A 474 -50.76 -54.76 -25.21
CA ARG A 474 -49.33 -55.10 -25.38
C ARG A 474 -48.49 -53.88 -25.75
N LEU A 475 -48.94 -53.07 -26.71
CA LEU A 475 -48.24 -51.83 -27.10
C LEU A 475 -48.20 -50.81 -25.95
N GLU A 476 -49.26 -50.75 -25.13
CA GLU A 476 -49.29 -49.90 -23.93
C GLU A 476 -48.33 -50.38 -22.84
N LEU A 477 -48.19 -51.71 -22.66
CA LEU A 477 -47.18 -52.29 -21.75
C LEU A 477 -45.75 -52.11 -22.26
N GLU A 478 -45.52 -52.21 -23.57
CA GLU A 478 -44.23 -51.99 -24.23
C GLU A 478 -43.77 -50.53 -24.04
N LEU A 479 -44.64 -49.56 -24.33
CA LEU A 479 -44.40 -48.13 -24.10
C LEU A 479 -44.12 -47.80 -22.62
N VAL A 480 -44.83 -48.44 -21.68
CA VAL A 480 -44.58 -48.28 -20.24
C VAL A 480 -43.24 -48.91 -19.84
N GLY A 481 -42.85 -50.04 -20.47
CA GLY A 481 -41.53 -50.65 -20.29
C GLY A 481 -40.39 -49.72 -20.72
N ASP A 482 -40.50 -49.13 -21.91
CA ASP A 482 -39.53 -48.14 -22.41
C ASP A 482 -39.45 -46.92 -21.49
N THR A 483 -40.61 -46.37 -21.10
CA THR A 483 -40.69 -45.21 -20.19
C THR A 483 -40.07 -45.50 -18.83
N LEU A 484 -40.22 -46.73 -18.30
CA LEU A 484 -39.57 -47.16 -17.06
C LEU A 484 -38.06 -47.35 -17.23
N SER A 485 -37.60 -47.84 -18.39
CA SER A 485 -36.19 -47.96 -18.72
C SER A 485 -35.51 -46.58 -18.75
N ASP A 486 -36.09 -45.61 -19.46
CA ASP A 486 -35.62 -44.22 -19.49
C ASP A 486 -35.58 -43.61 -18.08
N LYS A 487 -36.62 -43.83 -17.26
CA LYS A 487 -36.66 -43.29 -15.89
C LYS A 487 -35.67 -43.96 -14.94
N LEU A 488 -35.30 -45.22 -15.17
CA LEU A 488 -34.20 -45.87 -14.46
C LEU A 488 -32.85 -45.28 -14.89
N MET A 489 -32.63 -44.99 -16.18
CA MET A 489 -31.40 -44.31 -16.64
C MET A 489 -31.30 -42.87 -16.12
N ASP A 490 -32.41 -42.14 -16.00
CA ASP A 490 -32.45 -40.83 -15.37
C ASP A 490 -32.12 -40.90 -13.87
N LEU A 491 -32.64 -41.90 -13.15
CA LEU A 491 -32.30 -42.12 -11.73
C LEU A 491 -30.83 -42.50 -11.53
N ASP A 492 -30.27 -43.35 -12.39
CA ASP A 492 -28.85 -43.72 -12.37
C ASP A 492 -27.93 -42.50 -12.63
N ARG A 493 -28.35 -41.57 -13.49
CA ARG A 493 -27.66 -40.29 -13.71
C ARG A 493 -27.77 -39.39 -12.48
N LEU A 494 -28.98 -39.21 -11.95
CA LEU A 494 -29.25 -38.37 -10.77
C LEU A 494 -28.48 -38.86 -9.54
N SER A 495 -28.35 -40.19 -9.38
CA SER A 495 -27.57 -40.83 -8.31
C SER A 495 -26.07 -40.49 -8.42
N ARG A 496 -25.51 -40.48 -9.64
CA ARG A 496 -24.11 -40.10 -9.88
C ARG A 496 -23.88 -38.61 -9.63
N THR A 497 -24.71 -37.73 -10.19
CA THR A 497 -24.57 -36.29 -9.94
C THR A 497 -24.74 -35.97 -8.47
N HIS A 498 -25.65 -36.65 -7.75
CA HIS A 498 -25.78 -36.48 -6.30
C HIS A 498 -24.50 -36.93 -5.54
N SER A 499 -23.83 -38.00 -5.98
CA SER A 499 -22.56 -38.42 -5.38
C SER A 499 -21.42 -37.43 -5.66
N GLU A 500 -21.40 -36.82 -6.85
CA GLU A 500 -20.47 -35.75 -7.23
C GLU A 500 -20.74 -34.47 -6.40
N ASP A 501 -22.01 -34.07 -6.25
CA ASP A 501 -22.46 -32.97 -5.39
C ASP A 501 -22.03 -33.18 -3.92
N THR A 502 -22.14 -34.41 -3.38
CA THR A 502 -21.72 -34.69 -2.00
C THR A 502 -20.22 -34.57 -1.81
N LEU A 503 -19.40 -34.96 -2.79
CA LEU A 503 -17.95 -34.79 -2.73
C LEU A 503 -17.56 -33.30 -2.80
N ALA A 504 -18.17 -32.54 -3.71
CA ALA A 504 -17.96 -31.09 -3.79
C ALA A 504 -18.39 -30.37 -2.50
N LEU A 505 -19.46 -30.81 -1.84
CA LEU A 505 -19.86 -30.30 -0.54
C LEU A 505 -18.85 -30.64 0.57
N GLU A 506 -18.26 -31.83 0.58
CA GLU A 506 -17.21 -32.21 1.53
C GLU A 506 -15.92 -31.42 1.32
N GLU A 507 -15.53 -31.14 0.07
CA GLU A 507 -14.39 -30.27 -0.27
C GLU A 507 -14.65 -28.82 0.21
N LEU A 508 -15.80 -28.24 -0.13
CA LEU A 508 -16.19 -26.89 0.33
C LEU A 508 -16.28 -26.78 1.86
N ILE A 509 -16.68 -27.84 2.56
CA ILE A 509 -16.66 -27.91 4.03
C ILE A 509 -15.23 -27.84 4.56
N GLN A 510 -14.30 -28.60 3.97
CA GLN A 510 -12.89 -28.59 4.34
C GLN A 510 -12.22 -27.24 4.08
N GLU A 511 -12.45 -26.62 2.92
CA GLU A 511 -11.94 -25.27 2.62
C GLU A 511 -12.49 -24.24 3.60
N ARG A 512 -13.80 -24.26 3.86
CA ARG A 512 -14.47 -23.36 4.81
C ARG A 512 -13.90 -23.48 6.23
N ASP A 513 -13.53 -24.68 6.66
CA ASP A 513 -12.94 -24.92 7.97
C ASP A 513 -11.42 -24.59 8.03
N GLN A 514 -10.68 -24.73 6.92
CA GLN A 514 -9.32 -24.16 6.79
C GLN A 514 -9.31 -22.63 6.78
N LEU A 515 -10.32 -21.99 6.20
CA LEU A 515 -10.45 -20.53 6.21
C LEU A 515 -10.75 -20.02 7.62
N LYS A 516 -11.55 -20.73 8.43
CA LYS A 516 -11.77 -20.39 9.84
C LYS A 516 -10.49 -20.41 10.67
N THR A 517 -9.63 -21.42 10.52
CA THR A 517 -8.39 -21.49 11.31
C THR A 517 -7.44 -20.37 10.93
N ARG A 518 -7.29 -20.07 9.63
CA ARG A 518 -6.54 -18.89 9.16
C ARG A 518 -7.11 -17.56 9.67
N LEU A 519 -8.43 -17.46 9.86
CA LEU A 519 -9.08 -16.26 10.40
C LEU A 519 -8.71 -16.08 11.88
N LEU A 520 -8.78 -17.13 12.70
CA LEU A 520 -8.33 -17.13 14.11
C LEU A 520 -6.83 -16.82 14.26
N ASP A 521 -5.98 -17.36 13.37
CA ASP A 521 -4.54 -17.05 13.33
C ASP A 521 -4.27 -15.57 12.99
N LEU A 522 -5.16 -14.92 12.24
CA LEU A 522 -5.08 -13.49 11.92
C LEU A 522 -5.65 -12.61 13.04
N GLU A 523 -6.76 -13.01 13.68
CA GLU A 523 -7.34 -12.31 14.84
C GLU A 523 -6.34 -12.24 16.00
N THR A 524 -5.80 -13.38 16.42
CA THR A 524 -4.79 -13.46 17.50
C THR A 524 -3.52 -12.67 17.17
N ARG A 525 -3.12 -12.60 15.89
CA ARG A 525 -1.99 -11.78 15.45
C ARG A 525 -2.31 -10.28 15.42
N ILE A 526 -3.55 -9.89 15.16
CA ILE A 526 -4.02 -8.50 15.27
C ILE A 526 -4.07 -8.07 16.74
N GLU A 527 -4.46 -8.94 17.66
CA GLU A 527 -4.41 -8.68 19.11
C GLU A 527 -2.96 -8.41 19.56
N ALA A 528 -2.01 -9.30 19.24
CA ALA A 528 -0.59 -9.13 19.58
C ALA A 528 0.02 -7.82 19.00
N LEU A 529 -0.32 -7.45 17.76
CA LEU A 529 0.12 -6.19 17.15
C LEU A 529 -0.51 -4.95 17.81
N ASN A 530 -1.71 -5.06 18.39
CA ASN A 530 -2.32 -3.97 19.17
C ASN A 530 -1.66 -3.82 20.55
N GLU A 531 -1.25 -4.92 21.20
CA GLU A 531 -0.47 -4.87 22.44
C GLU A 531 0.93 -4.23 22.20
N GLU A 532 1.64 -4.67 21.16
CA GLU A 532 2.94 -4.09 20.77
C GLU A 532 2.82 -2.58 20.46
N LYS A 533 1.77 -2.19 19.73
CA LYS A 533 1.46 -0.77 19.46
C LYS A 533 1.17 0.01 20.74
N ALA A 534 0.50 -0.56 21.73
CA ALA A 534 0.23 0.11 23.01
C ALA A 534 1.52 0.34 23.81
N LEU A 535 2.44 -0.64 23.82
CA LEU A 535 3.77 -0.51 24.42
C LEU A 535 4.59 0.59 23.73
N LEU A 536 4.64 0.59 22.39
CA LEU A 536 5.38 1.61 21.61
C LEU A 536 4.82 3.03 21.80
N LEU A 537 3.51 3.20 22.01
CA LEU A 537 2.92 4.49 22.36
C LEU A 537 3.34 4.95 23.76
N PHE A 538 3.38 4.05 24.74
CA PHE A 538 3.86 4.35 26.09
C PHE A 538 5.37 4.68 26.11
N GLU A 539 6.20 3.97 25.35
CA GLU A 539 7.61 4.30 25.18
C GLU A 539 7.81 5.67 24.49
N LYS A 540 7.04 5.95 23.43
CA LYS A 540 7.03 7.27 22.78
C LYS A 540 6.70 8.39 23.78
N ASP A 541 5.64 8.24 24.56
CA ASP A 541 5.16 9.30 25.45
C ASP A 541 6.11 9.51 26.64
N THR A 542 6.69 8.44 27.19
CA THR A 542 7.77 8.55 28.21
C THR A 542 9.12 9.01 27.64
N LEU A 543 9.33 8.97 26.32
CA LEU A 543 10.47 9.63 25.66
C LEU A 543 10.18 11.12 25.39
N ALA A 544 8.92 11.48 25.10
CA ALA A 544 8.49 12.87 24.98
C ALA A 544 8.61 13.62 26.32
N GLU A 545 8.15 13.02 27.42
CA GLU A 545 8.30 13.56 28.78
C GLU A 545 9.79 13.79 29.15
N LYS A 546 10.67 12.86 28.76
CA LYS A 546 12.13 13.02 28.95
C LYS A 546 12.74 14.12 28.08
N LEU A 547 12.16 14.41 26.91
CA LEU A 547 12.60 15.50 26.04
C LEU A 547 12.11 16.87 26.54
N GLU A 548 10.87 16.96 27.03
CA GLU A 548 10.36 18.17 27.70
C GLU A 548 11.09 18.45 29.02
N GLY A 549 11.56 17.40 29.71
CA GLY A 549 12.42 17.50 30.90
C GLY A 549 13.88 17.92 30.65
N ILE A 550 14.31 18.13 29.39
CA ILE A 550 15.62 18.69 29.08
C ILE A 550 15.50 20.21 29.00
N ASP A 551 16.01 20.91 30.01
CA ASP A 551 16.06 22.37 30.02
C ASP A 551 17.14 22.88 29.05
N ILE A 552 16.72 23.14 27.81
CA ILE A 552 17.57 23.73 26.77
C ILE A 552 18.00 25.16 27.15
N GLN A 553 17.19 25.90 27.92
CA GLN A 553 17.49 27.29 28.26
C GLN A 553 18.66 27.38 29.25
N ASP A 554 18.77 26.44 30.19
CA ASP A 554 19.92 26.39 31.10
C ASP A 554 21.23 26.04 30.35
N TYR A 555 21.18 25.17 29.34
CA TYR A 555 22.32 24.91 28.45
C TYR A 555 22.68 26.13 27.57
N GLU A 556 21.70 26.83 27.01
CA GLU A 556 21.92 28.09 26.27
C GLU A 556 22.54 29.15 27.17
N LEU A 557 22.05 29.30 28.41
CA LEU A 557 22.59 30.22 29.41
C LEU A 557 24.04 29.90 29.76
N GLN A 558 24.39 28.62 29.94
CA GLN A 558 25.77 28.18 30.17
C GLN A 558 26.67 28.49 28.95
N ILE A 559 26.17 28.30 27.73
CA ILE A 559 26.88 28.66 26.49
C ILE A 559 27.09 30.18 26.39
N GLU A 560 26.09 30.99 26.75
CA GLU A 560 26.21 32.45 26.74
C GLU A 560 27.23 32.96 27.77
N GLN A 561 27.26 32.37 28.96
CA GLN A 561 28.29 32.64 29.98
C GLN A 561 29.69 32.26 29.50
N LEU A 562 29.84 31.11 28.82
CA LEU A 562 31.12 30.67 28.25
C LEU A 562 31.60 31.61 27.12
N LYS A 563 30.71 32.09 26.24
CA LYS A 563 31.03 33.11 25.23
C LYS A 563 31.53 34.40 25.88
N GLN A 564 30.83 34.90 26.91
CA GLN A 564 31.24 36.12 27.63
C GLN A 564 32.60 35.94 28.31
N SER A 565 32.84 34.80 28.95
CA SER A 565 34.14 34.44 29.54
C SER A 565 35.27 34.42 28.51
N LEU A 566 35.05 33.78 27.35
CA LEU A 566 35.99 33.77 26.23
C LEU A 566 36.26 35.18 25.68
N GLN A 567 35.24 36.02 25.53
CA GLN A 567 35.38 37.40 25.06
C GLN A 567 36.21 38.25 26.04
N VAL A 568 35.97 38.11 27.35
CA VAL A 568 36.78 38.76 28.39
C VAL A 568 38.23 38.26 28.31
N MET A 569 38.46 36.95 28.21
CA MET A 569 39.79 36.34 28.13
C MET A 569 40.57 36.83 26.89
N GLY A 570 39.94 36.86 25.72
CA GLY A 570 40.51 37.40 24.49
C GLY A 570 40.87 38.87 24.61
N SER A 571 40.02 39.69 25.23
CA SER A 571 40.32 41.11 25.48
C SER A 571 41.51 41.30 26.44
N GLN A 572 41.68 40.44 27.44
CA GLN A 572 42.87 40.44 28.31
C GLN A 572 44.12 40.01 27.56
N GLN A 573 44.04 39.01 26.68
CA GLN A 573 45.16 38.56 25.87
C GLN A 573 45.61 39.62 24.87
N GLN A 574 44.67 40.34 24.24
CA GLN A 574 44.97 41.46 23.35
C GLN A 574 45.65 42.63 24.11
N ARG A 575 45.19 42.95 25.33
CA ARG A 575 45.87 43.92 26.22
C ARG A 575 47.28 43.47 26.62
N LYS A 576 47.47 42.17 26.91
CA LYS A 576 48.80 41.60 27.19
C LYS A 576 49.73 41.71 25.97
N GLN A 577 49.23 41.44 24.76
CA GLN A 577 50.00 41.62 23.52
C GLN A 577 50.39 43.09 23.29
N GLN A 578 49.49 44.05 23.52
CA GLN A 578 49.81 45.50 23.44
C GLN A 578 50.86 45.92 24.49
N ALA A 579 50.78 45.36 25.71
CA ALA A 579 51.80 45.58 26.74
C ALA A 579 53.17 44.97 26.35
N ILE A 580 53.18 43.77 25.78
CA ILE A 580 54.40 43.13 25.26
C ILE A 580 54.99 43.95 24.10
N GLN A 581 54.17 44.48 23.20
CA GLN A 581 54.63 45.29 22.08
C GLN A 581 55.29 46.60 22.55
N THR A 582 54.63 47.34 23.45
CA THR A 582 55.20 48.56 24.04
C THR A 582 56.39 48.30 24.96
N LEU A 583 56.52 47.10 25.54
CA LEU A 583 57.74 46.67 26.22
C LEU A 583 58.88 46.36 25.25
N LYS A 584 58.62 45.71 24.09
CA LYS A 584 59.60 45.51 23.02
C LYS A 584 60.13 46.85 22.48
N GLU A 585 59.23 47.79 22.20
CA GLU A 585 59.60 49.15 21.75
C GLU A 585 60.51 49.86 22.77
N LYS A 586 60.17 49.81 24.06
CA LYS A 586 60.99 50.39 25.15
C LYS A 586 62.33 49.67 25.31
N LEU A 587 62.36 48.35 25.15
CA LEU A 587 63.59 47.56 25.21
C LEU A 587 64.54 47.95 24.05
N GLN A 588 64.00 48.12 22.85
CA GLN A 588 64.75 48.55 21.66
C GLN A 588 65.28 49.98 21.82
N GLN A 589 64.45 50.92 22.32
CA GLN A 589 64.91 52.28 22.67
C GLN A 589 65.99 52.27 23.76
N GLY A 590 65.90 51.35 24.73
CA GLY A 590 66.93 51.12 25.74
C GLY A 590 68.24 50.61 25.13
N GLY A 591 68.15 49.68 24.17
CA GLY A 591 69.28 49.20 23.37
C GLY A 591 69.97 50.31 22.57
N ASP A 592 69.19 51.14 21.87
CA ASP A 592 69.71 52.31 21.12
C ASP A 592 70.41 53.33 22.02
N LEU A 593 69.90 53.53 23.25
CA LEU A 593 70.52 54.41 24.25
C LEU A 593 71.80 53.79 24.83
N TYR A 594 71.81 52.47 25.08
CA TYR A 594 73.00 51.74 25.52
C TYR A 594 74.11 51.75 24.45
N GLU A 595 73.76 51.52 23.17
CA GLU A 595 74.65 51.68 22.01
C GLU A 595 75.29 53.08 21.97
N LYS A 596 74.47 54.14 22.10
CA LYS A 596 74.96 55.53 22.14
C LYS A 596 75.88 55.78 23.33
N LEU A 597 75.53 55.28 24.51
CA LEU A 597 76.33 55.44 25.73
C LEU A 597 77.67 54.69 25.61
N LYS A 598 77.66 53.46 25.10
CA LYS A 598 78.88 52.66 24.86
C LYS A 598 79.82 53.37 23.88
N ARG A 599 79.31 53.83 22.74
CA ARG A 599 80.11 54.61 21.76
C ARG A 599 80.70 55.88 22.37
N HIS A 600 79.98 56.55 23.29
CA HIS A 600 80.49 57.72 24.01
C HIS A 600 81.58 57.35 25.03
N VAL A 601 81.42 56.24 25.78
CA VAL A 601 82.44 55.72 26.70
C VAL A 601 83.71 55.33 25.95
N GLU A 602 83.60 54.54 24.87
CA GLU A 602 84.75 54.21 24.01
C GLU A 602 85.44 55.46 23.43
N GLY A 603 84.67 56.51 23.11
CA GLY A 603 85.21 57.81 22.70
C GLY A 603 86.03 58.48 23.80
N LYS A 604 85.53 58.46 25.05
CA LYS A 604 86.23 58.99 26.22
C LYS A 604 87.45 58.16 26.62
N GLU A 605 87.42 56.84 26.48
CA GLU A 605 88.60 55.98 26.70
C GLU A 605 89.73 56.30 25.71
N ARG A 606 89.40 56.53 24.43
CA ARG A 606 90.38 56.96 23.41
C ARG A 606 90.95 58.36 23.70
N GLU A 607 90.16 59.25 24.30
CA GLU A 607 90.60 60.57 24.74
C GLU A 607 91.54 60.48 25.95
N ILE A 608 91.19 59.66 26.95
CA ILE A 608 92.04 59.36 28.11
C ILE A 608 93.37 58.73 27.68
N ALA A 609 93.35 57.77 26.75
CA ALA A 609 94.57 57.14 26.24
C ALA A 609 95.54 58.14 25.58
N ARG A 610 95.02 59.10 24.80
CA ARG A 610 95.82 60.20 24.22
C ARG A 610 96.40 61.12 25.30
N LEU A 611 95.60 61.47 26.30
CA LEU A 611 96.06 62.29 27.43
C LEU A 611 97.14 61.58 28.26
N HIS A 612 97.10 60.24 28.33
CA HIS A 612 98.13 59.43 28.96
C HIS A 612 99.43 59.40 28.13
N GLU A 613 99.33 59.25 26.80
CA GLU A 613 100.51 59.32 25.91
C GLU A 613 101.17 60.72 25.96
N ASP A 614 100.39 61.80 25.97
CA ASP A 614 100.91 63.16 26.13
C ASP A 614 101.45 63.46 27.55
N LEU A 615 101.07 62.68 28.57
CA LEU A 615 101.70 62.69 29.90
C LEU A 615 103.04 61.95 29.87
N GLU A 616 103.11 60.71 29.37
CA GLU A 616 104.37 59.95 29.22
C GLU A 616 105.42 60.76 28.43
N ARG A 617 104.98 61.42 27.33
CA ARG A 617 105.82 62.33 26.55
C ARG A 617 106.36 63.50 27.39
N LYS A 618 105.51 64.17 28.18
CA LYS A 618 105.95 65.27 29.06
C LYS A 618 106.89 64.79 30.16
N GLU A 619 106.62 63.64 30.77
CA GLU A 619 107.52 63.03 31.77
C GLU A 619 108.89 62.69 31.16
N SER A 620 108.93 62.15 29.94
CA SER A 620 110.20 61.91 29.23
C SER A 620 110.98 63.20 28.95
N ILE A 621 110.29 64.30 28.65
CA ILE A 621 110.89 65.63 28.43
C ILE A 621 111.43 66.20 29.75
N ILE A 622 110.70 66.06 30.85
CA ILE A 622 111.15 66.44 32.20
C ILE A 622 112.38 65.63 32.59
N HIS A 623 112.36 64.31 32.40
CA HIS A 623 113.49 63.44 32.72
C HIS A 623 114.74 63.73 31.85
N LEU A 624 114.56 64.19 30.61
CA LEU A 624 115.62 64.71 29.73
C LEU A 624 116.14 66.10 30.15
N LEU A 625 115.32 66.92 30.81
CA LEU A 625 115.73 68.21 31.39
C LEU A 625 116.51 67.98 32.69
N ASP A 626 116.06 67.07 33.57
CA ASP A 626 116.79 66.66 34.77
C ASP A 626 118.18 66.09 34.42
N GLN A 627 118.27 65.19 33.43
CA GLN A 627 119.58 64.69 32.96
C GLN A 627 120.49 65.79 32.37
N LYS A 628 119.94 66.92 31.90
CA LYS A 628 120.73 68.08 31.46
C LYS A 628 121.14 68.97 32.63
N LEU A 629 120.30 69.13 33.65
CA LEU A 629 120.62 69.84 34.89
C LEU A 629 121.72 69.12 35.68
N ASP A 630 121.64 67.80 35.81
CA ASP A 630 122.68 66.97 36.43
C ASP A 630 124.02 67.08 35.68
N LYS A 631 123.99 67.04 34.34
CA LYS A 631 125.19 67.23 33.50
C LYS A 631 125.72 68.68 33.47
N ALA A 632 124.96 69.65 33.99
CA ALA A 632 125.37 71.04 34.11
C ALA A 632 125.84 71.42 35.52
N GLY A 633 125.70 70.54 36.52
CA GLY A 633 126.12 70.80 37.90
C GLY A 633 125.28 71.87 38.63
N LEU A 634 124.02 72.04 38.24
CA LEU A 634 123.14 73.13 38.73
C LEU A 634 122.04 72.69 39.72
N ARG A 635 122.11 71.46 40.24
CA ARG A 635 121.03 70.89 41.08
C ARG A 635 120.85 71.60 42.43
N ASP A 636 121.92 72.21 42.96
CA ASP A 636 121.96 72.79 44.31
C ASP A 636 121.43 74.25 44.38
N SER A 637 120.81 74.78 43.32
CA SER A 637 120.32 76.16 43.26
C SER A 637 118.81 76.34 43.01
N VAL A 638 118.01 75.26 43.07
CA VAL A 638 116.56 75.31 42.76
C VAL A 638 115.73 74.56 43.83
N ASN A 639 115.82 75.03 45.07
CA ASN A 639 114.91 74.69 46.16
C ASN A 639 114.64 75.94 47.02
N SER A 640 113.80 76.83 46.49
CA SER A 640 113.25 78.04 47.15
C SER A 640 111.91 78.41 46.54
#